data_AF-A0A3A8QP10-F1
#
_entry.id   AF-A0A3A8QP10-F1
#
_cell.length_a   1.000
_cell.length_b   1.000
_cell.length_c   1.000
_cell.angle_alpha   90.00
_cell.angle_beta   90.00
_cell.angle_gamma   90.00
#
_symmetry.space_group_name_H-M   'P 1'
#
loop_
_entity.id
_entity.type
_entity.pdbx_description
1 polymer ?
#
loop_
_entity_poly.entity_id
_entity_poly.type
_entity_poly.pdbx_seq_one_letter_code
_entity_poly.pdbx_strand_id
1 'polypeptide(L)'
;MARDVSFFDKLGSLLAQEREAEKARMTALAQGLSLREREEQGLSVLDLETVEEEVGLGGRILLTLARADRGRLPTRLSNGDLVAVLPRRAEVKEPAKALISRATSTRIQLAFDREPPAYLSEGLLRLDVVPNDVTYERVRAGLQRVKAMDKGQERHKREVLLGNEAPKFDNTKDFTPTRPLNPEQQDAAKRALAAEDFFLVHGPPGTGKSTVLAEVAAQAVARGERLLCTAASNAAVDHLLELCLEQGLRALRVGHPARVAARLQEHTLDIVVEEHPDRVVSRDLFDEAFDLFGYARRQRSQGRSRERFSNARSSTAEAKDLMDEARKLEKKAVKAVLARADVVCVTLASLGSGVLAGEEFDRALLDEATQATEPLALLGFLRAPKVVLAGDPQQLPPTVLSQEASKAGLGVSLFERLLQDHGDDVKRMLREQYRMNAAIMAFPSKEMYGGELRAHPSVADRTLDGVLNPGAQVDAPPVLYLDTAGKGFDEEVEPTTHSLLNPGEATYVIARVRELLAKGLSPRELAVIAPYSAQARHLREALEAVHPDVEVDTVDAFQGREKDAILVSLTRSNSEGQLGFLNDLRRMNVALTRARRHLFVVGDSATLSSHPFYGRFIEGTQAEGGYRSAWEWPDPAEQ
;
A
#
# COMPACT_ATOMS: atom_id res chain seq x y z
N MET A 1 -24.52 1.28 -19.04
CA MET A 1 -24.98 2.50 -19.74
C MET A 1 -23.83 2.98 -20.60
N ALA A 2 -24.06 3.30 -21.87
CA ALA A 2 -23.00 3.83 -22.74
C ALA A 2 -22.49 5.18 -22.17
N ARG A 3 -21.17 5.32 -22.03
CA ARG A 3 -20.52 6.55 -21.56
C ARG A 3 -19.83 7.24 -22.72
N ASP A 4 -19.87 8.56 -22.75
CA ASP A 4 -19.06 9.32 -23.70
C ASP A 4 -17.71 9.74 -23.08
N VAL A 5 -16.88 10.41 -23.89
CA VAL A 5 -15.55 10.87 -23.49
C VAL A 5 -15.56 11.94 -22.39
N SER A 6 -16.71 12.58 -22.10
CA SER A 6 -16.82 13.54 -20.98
C SER A 6 -16.73 12.85 -19.62
N PHE A 7 -16.91 11.53 -19.58
CA PHE A 7 -16.68 10.72 -18.38
C PHE A 7 -15.27 10.92 -17.81
N PHE A 8 -14.25 11.02 -18.65
CA PHE A 8 -12.87 11.26 -18.19
C PHE A 8 -12.70 12.68 -17.61
N ASP A 9 -13.48 13.67 -18.07
CA ASP A 9 -13.49 15.01 -17.49
C ASP A 9 -14.14 15.01 -16.11
N LYS A 10 -15.24 14.26 -15.95
CA LYS A 10 -15.87 14.04 -14.64
C LYS A 10 -14.86 13.43 -13.65
N LEU A 11 -14.17 12.35 -14.05
CA LEU A 11 -13.12 11.73 -13.22
C LEU A 11 -12.00 12.72 -12.87
N GLY A 12 -11.58 13.55 -13.82
CA GLY A 12 -10.60 14.61 -13.58
C GLY A 12 -11.06 15.66 -12.56
N SER A 13 -12.35 16.01 -12.58
CA SER A 13 -12.95 16.93 -11.59
C SER A 13 -13.00 16.30 -10.19
N LEU A 14 -13.40 15.03 -10.07
CA LEU A 14 -13.43 14.32 -8.80
C LEU A 14 -12.02 14.18 -8.20
N LEU A 15 -11.03 13.90 -9.04
CA LEU A 15 -9.63 13.84 -8.62
C LEU A 15 -9.11 15.20 -8.11
N ALA A 16 -9.58 16.30 -8.68
CA ALA A 16 -9.25 17.64 -8.19
C ALA A 16 -9.92 17.92 -6.83
N GLN A 17 -11.16 17.49 -6.61
CA GLN A 17 -11.83 17.61 -5.31
C GLN A 17 -11.09 16.81 -4.23
N GLU A 18 -10.66 15.59 -4.56
CA GLU A 18 -9.87 14.76 -3.65
C GLU A 18 -8.55 15.43 -3.27
N ARG A 19 -7.82 15.98 -4.25
CA ARG A 19 -6.59 16.74 -4.02
C ARG A 19 -6.80 17.91 -3.06
N GLU A 20 -7.88 18.68 -3.24
CA GLU A 20 -8.17 19.83 -2.38
C GLU A 20 -8.60 19.38 -0.98
N ALA A 21 -9.32 18.27 -0.84
CA ALA A 21 -9.65 17.67 0.45
C ALA A 21 -8.40 17.21 1.22
N GLU A 22 -7.43 16.59 0.55
CA GLU A 22 -6.15 16.19 1.16
C GLU A 22 -5.37 17.40 1.66
N LYS A 23 -5.23 18.44 0.83
CA LYS A 23 -4.58 19.70 1.21
C LYS A 23 -5.29 20.36 2.40
N ALA A 24 -6.62 20.43 2.36
CA ALA A 24 -7.41 21.03 3.43
C ALA A 24 -7.23 20.27 4.75
N ARG A 25 -7.25 18.93 4.71
CA ARG A 25 -7.02 18.07 5.88
C ARG A 25 -5.64 18.28 6.48
N MET A 26 -4.59 18.27 5.66
CA MET A 26 -3.22 18.52 6.14
C MET A 26 -3.05 19.94 6.71
N THR A 27 -3.66 20.93 6.07
CA THR A 27 -3.65 22.32 6.57
C THR A 27 -4.36 22.43 7.92
N ALA A 28 -5.54 21.82 8.06
CA ALA A 28 -6.30 21.81 9.30
C ALA A 28 -5.55 21.12 10.44
N LEU A 29 -4.90 19.99 10.16
CA LEU A 29 -4.05 19.27 11.14
C LEU A 29 -2.89 20.14 11.64
N ALA A 30 -2.33 21.01 10.80
CA ALA A 30 -1.23 21.89 11.18
C ALA A 30 -1.69 23.24 11.79
N GLN A 31 -2.98 23.58 11.66
CA GLN A 31 -3.50 24.89 12.03
C GLN A 31 -3.61 25.04 13.54
N GLY A 32 -3.15 26.17 14.08
CA GLY A 32 -3.18 26.45 15.52
C GLY A 32 -2.13 25.71 16.34
N LEU A 33 -1.45 24.71 15.78
CA LEU A 33 -0.36 24.00 16.44
C LEU A 33 0.97 24.77 16.35
N SER A 34 1.66 24.88 17.49
CA SER A 34 3.06 25.25 17.57
C SER A 34 3.96 24.23 16.86
N LEU A 35 5.20 24.61 16.54
CA LEU A 35 6.15 23.68 15.91
C LEU A 35 6.42 22.43 16.76
N ARG A 36 6.39 22.56 18.09
CA ARG A 36 6.58 21.41 19.00
C ARG A 36 5.39 20.47 18.97
N GLU A 37 4.16 20.99 19.01
CA GLU A 37 2.96 20.16 18.89
C GLU A 37 2.89 19.47 17.52
N ARG A 38 3.37 20.13 16.45
CA ARG A 38 3.51 19.48 15.13
C ARG A 38 4.52 18.34 15.14
N GLU A 39 5.63 18.48 15.86
CA GLU A 39 6.62 17.41 16.03
C GLU A 39 6.06 16.25 16.84
N GLU A 40 5.34 16.53 17.93
CA GLU A 40 4.63 15.52 18.74
C GLU A 40 3.57 14.76 17.92
N GLN A 41 2.90 15.44 16.99
CA GLN A 41 1.95 14.81 16.05
C GLN A 41 2.62 14.21 14.81
N GLY A 42 3.95 14.32 14.67
CA GLY A 42 4.70 13.78 13.52
C GLY A 42 4.43 14.48 12.19
N LEU A 43 3.95 15.73 12.22
CA LEU A 43 3.74 16.58 11.03
C LEU A 43 5.02 17.32 10.63
N SER A 44 5.93 17.52 11.59
CA SER A 44 7.21 18.20 11.39
C SER A 44 8.33 17.47 12.13
N VAL A 45 9.57 17.68 11.70
CA VAL A 45 10.78 17.30 12.46
C VAL A 45 11.68 18.50 12.56
N LEU A 46 12.16 18.79 13.78
CA LEU A 46 12.88 20.02 14.09
C LEU A 46 14.36 19.77 14.34
N ASP A 47 15.13 20.85 14.26
CA ASP A 47 16.51 20.94 14.76
C ASP A 47 17.47 19.92 14.10
N LEU A 48 17.31 19.76 12.78
CA LEU A 48 18.12 18.85 11.96
C LEU A 48 19.35 19.55 11.37
N GLU A 49 20.41 18.80 11.16
CA GLU A 49 21.60 19.25 10.44
C GLU A 49 21.99 18.22 9.37
N THR A 50 22.56 18.70 8.26
CA THR A 50 23.10 17.85 7.20
C THR A 50 24.42 17.24 7.66
N VAL A 51 24.49 15.91 7.70
CA VAL A 51 25.67 15.16 8.14
C VAL A 51 26.40 14.45 7.01
N GLU A 52 25.73 14.20 5.89
CA GLU A 52 26.28 13.48 4.74
C GLU A 52 25.59 13.93 3.46
N GLU A 53 26.33 13.94 2.35
CA GLU A 53 25.85 14.25 1.01
C GLU A 53 26.41 13.22 0.05
N GLU A 54 25.53 12.52 -0.68
CA GLU A 54 25.86 11.44 -1.61
C GLU A 54 25.10 11.63 -2.93
N VAL A 55 25.53 10.90 -3.97
CA VAL A 55 24.85 10.86 -5.27
C VAL A 55 24.06 9.57 -5.39
N GLY A 56 22.75 9.70 -5.58
CA GLY A 56 21.84 8.60 -5.86
C GLY A 56 21.59 8.41 -7.36
N LEU A 57 20.93 7.31 -7.70
CA LEU A 57 20.57 6.96 -9.06
C LEU A 57 19.72 8.05 -9.75
N GLY A 58 20.01 8.32 -11.02
CA GLY A 58 19.37 9.32 -11.86
C GLY A 58 19.91 10.73 -11.67
N GLY A 59 21.12 10.87 -11.11
CA GLY A 59 21.73 12.16 -10.75
C GLY A 59 21.01 12.87 -9.60
N ARG A 60 20.34 12.10 -8.74
CA ARG A 60 19.68 12.61 -7.52
C ARG A 60 20.73 12.92 -6.47
N ILE A 61 20.48 13.95 -5.68
CA ILE A 61 21.33 14.26 -4.52
C ILE A 61 20.65 13.70 -3.27
N LEU A 62 21.39 12.90 -2.52
CA LEU A 62 20.96 12.30 -1.26
C LEU A 62 21.60 13.09 -0.12
N LEU A 63 20.78 13.73 0.71
CA LEU A 63 21.25 14.40 1.93
C LEU A 63 20.82 13.61 3.15
N THR A 64 21.79 13.16 3.96
CA THR A 64 21.50 12.57 5.27
C THR A 64 21.45 13.68 6.31
N LEU A 65 20.32 13.77 7.00
CA LEU A 65 20.06 14.66 8.11
C LEU A 65 20.05 13.88 9.44
N ALA A 66 20.54 14.51 10.50
CA ALA A 66 20.42 14.01 11.88
C ALA A 66 20.01 15.16 12.80
N ARG A 67 19.49 14.85 14.00
CA ARG A 67 19.24 15.90 14.99
C ARG A 67 20.56 16.45 15.52
N ALA A 68 20.66 17.76 15.65
CA ALA A 68 21.85 18.42 16.19
C ALA A 68 22.14 18.02 17.66
N ASP A 69 21.10 17.64 18.41
CA ASP A 69 21.23 17.12 19.78
C ASP A 69 21.60 15.62 19.84
N ARG A 70 21.77 14.96 18.69
CA ARG A 70 21.98 13.51 18.56
C ARG A 70 20.86 12.66 19.18
N GLY A 71 19.69 13.24 19.39
CA GLY A 71 18.50 12.57 19.88
C GLY A 71 17.86 11.65 18.84
N ARG A 72 16.80 10.95 19.26
CA ARG A 72 16.00 10.13 18.35
C ARG A 72 15.04 10.98 17.52
N LEU A 73 14.80 10.54 16.30
CA LEU A 73 13.81 11.14 15.42
C LEU A 73 12.40 10.62 15.76
N PRO A 74 11.34 11.42 15.49
CA PRO A 74 9.96 10.98 15.69
C PRO A 74 9.63 9.76 14.83
N THR A 75 8.85 8.84 15.38
CA THR A 75 8.53 7.53 14.78
C THR A 75 7.57 7.59 13.58
N ARG A 76 6.99 8.76 13.27
CA ARG A 76 5.89 8.85 12.28
C ARG A 76 6.34 9.08 10.84
N LEU A 77 7.58 9.50 10.59
CA LEU A 77 8.07 9.66 9.22
C LEU A 77 8.39 8.31 8.59
N SER A 78 7.79 8.06 7.44
CA SER A 78 7.93 6.82 6.71
C SER A 78 8.77 6.99 5.45
N ASN A 79 9.38 5.89 5.02
CA ASN A 79 10.15 5.88 3.79
C ASN A 79 9.26 6.27 2.59
N GLY A 80 9.71 7.34 1.94
CA GLY A 80 9.19 7.98 0.75
C GLY A 80 8.09 9.01 0.96
N ASP A 81 7.79 9.41 2.19
CA ASP A 81 7.02 10.62 2.43
C ASP A 81 7.65 11.81 1.69
N LEU A 82 6.81 12.68 1.13
CA LEU A 82 7.27 13.92 0.53
C LEU A 82 7.34 14.98 1.63
N VAL A 83 8.50 15.60 1.79
CA VAL A 83 8.75 16.63 2.79
C VAL A 83 9.19 17.93 2.13
N ALA A 84 8.78 19.05 2.71
CA ALA A 84 9.38 20.34 2.47
C ALA A 84 10.52 20.56 3.46
N VAL A 85 11.67 21.03 2.97
CA VAL A 85 12.87 21.30 3.76
C VAL A 85 13.04 22.81 3.91
N LEU A 86 13.01 23.28 5.16
CA LEU A 86 13.07 24.70 5.50
C LEU A 86 14.18 24.97 6.51
N PRO A 87 14.71 26.21 6.56
CA PRO A 87 15.51 26.65 7.70
C PRO A 87 14.67 26.63 9.00
N ARG A 88 15.29 26.24 10.12
CA ARG A 88 14.60 26.07 11.42
C ARG A 88 13.87 27.31 11.93
N ARG A 89 14.35 28.51 11.57
CA ARG A 89 13.87 29.81 12.09
C ARG A 89 13.42 30.77 10.98
N ALA A 90 13.34 30.34 9.74
CA ALA A 90 12.93 31.19 8.63
C ALA A 90 11.98 30.44 7.70
N GLU A 91 10.96 31.13 7.24
CA GLU A 91 10.09 30.63 6.19
C GLU A 91 10.70 30.95 4.82
N VAL A 92 10.59 30.01 3.89
CA VAL A 92 11.03 30.18 2.50
C VAL A 92 9.79 30.10 1.63
N LYS A 93 9.64 31.05 0.70
CA LYS A 93 8.45 31.13 -0.17
C LYS A 93 8.25 29.85 -0.99
N GLU A 94 9.35 29.26 -1.46
CA GLU A 94 9.37 28.02 -2.22
C GLU A 94 10.40 27.07 -1.57
N PRO A 95 9.99 26.29 -0.55
CA PRO A 95 10.90 25.38 0.12
C PRO A 95 11.27 24.22 -0.80
N ALA A 96 12.51 23.74 -0.70
CA ALA A 96 12.95 22.55 -1.39
C ALA A 96 12.08 21.35 -0.99
N LYS A 97 11.62 20.57 -1.96
CA LYS A 97 10.86 19.34 -1.71
C LYS A 97 11.75 18.14 -1.95
N ALA A 98 11.70 17.17 -1.04
CA ALA A 98 12.46 15.94 -1.12
C ALA A 98 11.61 14.75 -0.71
N LEU A 99 11.98 13.58 -1.23
CA LEU A 99 11.39 12.32 -0.83
C LEU A 99 12.27 11.69 0.25
N ILE A 100 11.70 11.18 1.33
CA ILE A 100 12.47 10.48 2.35
C ILE A 100 12.99 9.17 1.75
N SER A 101 14.28 9.09 1.43
CA SER A 101 14.88 7.88 0.89
C SER A 101 15.07 6.84 1.98
N ARG A 102 15.44 7.25 3.19
CA ARG A 102 15.65 6.33 4.31
C ARG A 102 15.44 7.05 5.63
N ALA A 103 14.52 6.57 6.45
CA ALA A 103 14.36 7.00 7.83
C ALA A 103 14.81 5.88 8.78
N THR A 104 15.58 6.26 9.78
CA THR A 104 15.97 5.42 10.92
C THR A 104 15.63 6.17 12.20
N SER A 105 15.82 5.55 13.36
CA SER A 105 15.60 6.22 14.65
C SER A 105 16.52 7.40 14.91
N THR A 106 17.59 7.60 14.12
CA THR A 106 18.60 8.65 14.35
C THR A 106 18.96 9.48 13.11
N ARG A 107 18.67 8.99 11.91
CA ARG A 107 18.99 9.66 10.63
C ARG A 107 17.83 9.60 9.65
N ILE A 108 17.65 10.68 8.87
CA ILE A 108 16.76 10.77 7.71
C ILE A 108 17.57 11.13 6.49
N GLN A 109 17.60 10.27 5.49
CA GLN A 109 18.14 10.57 4.17
C GLN A 109 17.01 11.08 3.26
N LEU A 110 17.30 12.16 2.54
CA LEU A 110 16.39 12.84 1.64
C LEU A 110 16.92 12.78 0.21
N ALA A 111 16.08 12.35 -0.72
CA ALA A 111 16.38 12.35 -2.14
C ALA A 111 15.78 13.58 -2.84
N PHE A 112 16.64 14.34 -3.52
CA PHE A 112 16.27 15.48 -4.33
C PHE A 112 16.43 15.17 -5.82
N ASP A 113 15.41 15.46 -6.63
CA ASP A 113 15.46 15.33 -8.08
C ASP A 113 16.22 16.49 -8.76
N ARG A 114 16.60 17.53 -8.02
CA ARG A 114 17.33 18.72 -8.48
C ARG A 114 18.36 19.13 -7.44
N GLU A 115 19.30 19.99 -7.84
CA GLU A 115 20.30 20.55 -6.92
C GLU A 115 19.63 21.23 -5.71
N PRO A 116 19.91 20.78 -4.47
CA PRO A 116 19.30 21.36 -3.29
C PRO A 116 19.81 22.80 -3.08
N PRO A 117 18.95 23.72 -2.61
CA PRO A 117 19.37 25.08 -2.28
C PRO A 117 20.52 25.11 -1.26
N ALA A 118 21.39 26.13 -1.37
CA ALA A 118 22.56 26.27 -0.50
C ALA A 118 22.23 26.32 1.01
N TYR A 119 21.03 26.77 1.39
CA TYR A 119 20.63 26.83 2.80
C TYR A 119 20.51 25.45 3.46
N LEU A 120 20.39 24.36 2.69
CA LEU A 120 20.35 23.01 3.24
C LEU A 120 21.71 22.58 3.82
N SER A 121 22.79 23.26 3.45
CA SER A 121 24.11 23.07 4.04
C SER A 121 24.43 24.08 5.15
N GLU A 122 23.51 25.00 5.48
CA GLU A 122 23.78 26.17 6.31
C GLU A 122 22.78 26.27 7.48
N GLY A 123 23.17 25.72 8.63
CA GLY A 123 22.43 25.84 9.90
C GLY A 123 21.41 24.73 10.15
N LEU A 124 20.54 24.96 11.14
CA LEU A 124 19.52 23.98 11.52
C LEU A 124 18.32 24.04 10.55
N LEU A 125 17.77 22.87 10.27
CA LEU A 125 16.67 22.64 9.35
C LEU A 125 15.42 22.15 10.09
N ARG A 126 14.29 22.31 9.40
CA ARG A 126 12.98 21.74 9.73
C ARG A 126 12.48 20.98 8.50
N LEU A 127 11.88 19.81 8.72
CA LEU A 127 11.11 19.09 7.73
C LEU A 127 9.63 19.21 8.06
N ASP A 128 8.81 19.53 7.06
CA ASP A 128 7.35 19.50 7.15
C ASP A 128 6.82 18.48 6.15
N VAL A 129 5.93 17.58 6.58
CA VAL A 129 5.27 16.62 5.67
C VAL A 129 4.32 17.39 4.75
N VAL A 130 4.43 17.17 3.43
CA VAL A 130 3.62 17.87 2.42
C VAL A 130 2.85 16.91 1.51
N PRO A 131 1.68 17.33 0.97
CA PRO A 131 0.92 16.51 0.04
C PRO A 131 1.72 16.18 -1.22
N ASN A 132 1.54 14.96 -1.75
CA ASN A 132 2.20 14.52 -2.97
C ASN A 132 1.42 14.91 -4.24
N ASP A 133 1.51 16.20 -4.60
CA ASP A 133 0.85 16.77 -5.78
C ASP A 133 1.24 16.11 -7.11
N VAL A 134 2.46 15.56 -7.19
CA VAL A 134 3.01 14.96 -8.42
C VAL A 134 2.15 13.78 -8.89
N THR A 135 1.60 13.01 -7.96
CA THR A 135 0.74 11.86 -8.29
C THR A 135 -0.56 12.32 -8.94
N TYR A 136 -1.22 13.35 -8.40
CA TYR A 136 -2.46 13.89 -8.96
C TYR A 136 -2.27 14.44 -10.38
N GLU A 137 -1.21 15.21 -10.59
CA GLU A 137 -0.91 15.79 -11.91
C GLU A 137 -0.68 14.72 -12.97
N ARG A 138 0.03 13.65 -12.59
CA ARG A 138 0.31 12.51 -13.46
C ARG A 138 -0.94 11.72 -13.80
N VAL A 139 -1.77 11.41 -12.81
CA VAL A 139 -3.04 10.72 -13.02
C VAL A 139 -3.96 11.56 -13.92
N ARG A 140 -4.03 12.88 -13.70
CA ARG A 140 -4.77 13.81 -14.55
C ARG A 140 -4.26 13.82 -15.99
N ALA A 141 -2.94 13.86 -16.20
CA ALA A 141 -2.34 13.77 -17.52
C ALA A 141 -2.65 12.42 -18.19
N GLY A 142 -2.64 11.33 -17.43
CA GLY A 142 -3.06 10.00 -17.88
C GLY A 142 -4.50 9.97 -18.36
N LEU A 143 -5.45 10.52 -17.60
CA LEU A 143 -6.84 10.63 -18.00
C LEU A 143 -7.02 11.35 -19.35
N GLN A 144 -6.29 12.46 -19.54
CA GLN A 144 -6.34 13.19 -20.81
C GLN A 144 -5.78 12.37 -21.98
N ARG A 145 -4.76 11.54 -21.74
CA ARG A 145 -4.24 10.60 -22.75
C ARG A 145 -5.26 9.52 -23.10
N VAL A 146 -5.93 8.92 -22.12
CA VAL A 146 -6.99 7.93 -22.37
C VAL A 146 -8.14 8.55 -23.16
N LYS A 147 -8.56 9.77 -22.80
CA LYS A 147 -9.58 10.52 -23.53
C LYS A 147 -9.22 10.73 -25.00
N ALA A 148 -7.96 11.08 -25.27
CA ALA A 148 -7.43 11.37 -26.60
C ALA A 148 -7.22 10.14 -27.50
N MET A 149 -7.44 8.93 -27.00
CA MET A 149 -7.38 7.69 -27.79
C MET A 149 -8.56 7.62 -28.78
N ASP A 150 -8.43 8.25 -29.94
CA ASP A 150 -9.53 8.46 -30.90
C ASP A 150 -9.38 7.72 -32.23
N LYS A 151 -8.28 6.99 -32.44
CA LYS A 151 -7.97 6.27 -33.69
C LYS A 151 -7.66 4.78 -33.49
N GLY A 152 -8.03 3.97 -34.48
CA GLY A 152 -7.61 2.57 -34.60
C GLY A 152 -7.86 1.72 -33.35
N GLN A 153 -6.83 0.97 -32.94
CA GLN A 153 -6.86 0.13 -31.74
C GLN A 153 -6.97 0.94 -30.45
N GLU A 154 -6.41 2.16 -30.40
CA GLU A 154 -6.54 3.02 -29.22
C GLU A 154 -7.99 3.47 -29.00
N ARG A 155 -8.71 3.83 -30.07
CA ARG A 155 -10.16 4.10 -30.00
C ARG A 155 -10.90 2.89 -29.44
N HIS A 156 -10.66 1.70 -29.98
CA HIS A 156 -11.30 0.47 -29.51
C HIS A 156 -11.08 0.28 -28.00
N LYS A 157 -9.83 0.39 -27.53
CA LYS A 157 -9.51 0.31 -26.10
C LYS A 157 -10.28 1.34 -25.28
N ARG A 158 -10.38 2.59 -25.74
CA ARG A 158 -11.16 3.64 -25.05
C ARG A 158 -12.65 3.29 -25.00
N GLU A 159 -13.23 2.82 -26.09
CA GLU A 159 -14.65 2.44 -26.14
C GLU A 159 -14.94 1.20 -25.28
N VAL A 160 -14.03 0.23 -25.22
CA VAL A 160 -14.10 -0.90 -24.27
C VAL A 160 -14.06 -0.41 -22.83
N LEU A 161 -13.14 0.51 -22.51
CA LEU A 161 -13.08 1.14 -21.20
C LEU A 161 -14.35 1.92 -20.86
N LEU A 162 -15.01 2.57 -21.82
CA LEU A 162 -16.27 3.29 -21.59
C LEU A 162 -17.50 2.37 -21.47
N GLY A 163 -17.36 1.09 -21.83
CA GLY A 163 -18.44 0.11 -21.87
C GLY A 163 -19.27 0.17 -23.16
N ASN A 164 -18.75 0.79 -24.22
CA ASN A 164 -19.44 0.97 -25.50
C ASN A 164 -19.14 -0.17 -26.49
N GLU A 165 -17.98 -0.83 -26.35
CA GLU A 165 -17.56 -1.97 -27.17
C GLU A 165 -17.17 -3.14 -26.26
N ALA A 166 -17.45 -4.38 -26.67
CA ALA A 166 -17.10 -5.56 -25.89
C ALA A 166 -15.59 -5.89 -26.01
N PRO A 167 -14.93 -6.39 -24.94
CA PRO A 167 -13.55 -6.83 -25.01
C PRO A 167 -13.38 -8.10 -25.84
N LYS A 168 -12.21 -8.26 -26.43
CA LYS A 168 -11.84 -9.39 -27.29
C LYS A 168 -11.05 -10.45 -26.55
N PHE A 169 -11.23 -11.70 -26.98
CA PHE A 169 -10.55 -12.88 -26.48
C PHE A 169 -10.06 -13.74 -27.64
N ASP A 170 -8.81 -14.20 -27.55
CA ASP A 170 -8.19 -15.16 -28.45
C ASP A 170 -8.05 -16.53 -27.76
N ASN A 171 -8.99 -17.42 -28.09
CA ASN A 171 -9.11 -18.76 -27.50
C ASN A 171 -8.16 -19.82 -28.08
N THR A 172 -7.21 -19.42 -28.95
CA THR A 172 -6.33 -20.37 -29.65
C THR A 172 -5.06 -20.73 -28.88
N LYS A 173 -4.85 -20.17 -27.69
CA LYS A 173 -3.59 -20.29 -26.95
C LYS A 173 -3.55 -21.56 -26.08
N ASP A 174 -2.56 -22.41 -26.34
CA ASP A 174 -2.25 -23.57 -25.49
C ASP A 174 -1.86 -23.12 -24.08
N PHE A 175 -2.34 -23.84 -23.07
CA PHE A 175 -2.08 -23.54 -21.66
C PHE A 175 -1.72 -24.83 -20.93
N THR A 176 -0.52 -24.84 -20.34
CA THR A 176 -0.05 -25.92 -19.46
C THR A 176 0.53 -25.27 -18.20
N PRO A 177 -0.11 -25.41 -17.02
CA PRO A 177 0.33 -24.75 -15.80
C PRO A 177 1.81 -25.02 -15.46
N THR A 178 2.55 -24.00 -15.02
CA THR A 178 3.93 -24.18 -14.52
C THR A 178 3.97 -24.58 -13.03
N ARG A 179 2.83 -24.48 -12.33
CA ARG A 179 2.66 -24.87 -10.93
C ARG A 179 1.32 -25.58 -10.70
N PRO A 180 1.16 -26.29 -9.56
CA PRO A 180 -0.15 -26.83 -9.17
C PRO A 180 -1.18 -25.71 -9.01
N LEU A 181 -2.27 -25.80 -9.77
CA LEU A 181 -3.40 -24.88 -9.72
C LEU A 181 -4.69 -25.68 -9.68
N ASN A 182 -5.68 -25.22 -8.93
CA ASN A 182 -7.02 -25.81 -8.97
C ASN A 182 -7.73 -25.47 -10.30
N PRO A 183 -8.84 -26.16 -10.67
CA PRO A 183 -9.51 -25.94 -11.95
C PRO A 183 -9.97 -24.50 -12.20
N GLU A 184 -10.34 -23.76 -11.16
CA GLU A 184 -10.82 -22.38 -11.29
C GLU A 184 -9.67 -21.40 -11.53
N GLN A 185 -8.53 -21.60 -10.86
CA GLN A 185 -7.30 -20.87 -11.08
C GLN A 185 -6.75 -21.13 -12.49
N GLN A 186 -6.82 -22.38 -12.97
CA GLN A 186 -6.43 -22.73 -14.35
C GLN A 186 -7.32 -22.03 -15.38
N ASP A 187 -8.64 -22.06 -15.21
CA ASP A 187 -9.57 -21.35 -16.11
C ASP A 187 -9.34 -19.83 -16.07
N ALA A 188 -9.10 -19.25 -14.89
CA ALA A 188 -8.78 -17.84 -14.74
C ALA A 188 -7.48 -17.47 -15.48
N ALA A 189 -6.39 -18.23 -15.30
CA ALA A 189 -5.13 -18.00 -15.98
C ALA A 189 -5.26 -18.15 -17.51
N LYS A 190 -5.97 -19.19 -17.97
CA LYS A 190 -6.22 -19.43 -19.39
C LYS A 190 -6.99 -18.27 -20.04
N ARG A 191 -8.08 -17.81 -19.42
CA ARG A 191 -8.88 -16.69 -19.93
C ARG A 191 -8.13 -15.35 -19.88
N ALA A 192 -7.35 -15.13 -18.81
CA ALA A 192 -6.48 -13.96 -18.69
C ALA A 192 -5.44 -13.89 -19.82
N LEU A 193 -4.85 -15.04 -20.20
CA LEU A 193 -3.91 -15.13 -21.32
C LEU A 193 -4.58 -14.95 -22.69
N ALA A 194 -5.83 -15.39 -22.81
CA ALA A 194 -6.66 -15.23 -24.01
C ALA A 194 -7.13 -13.77 -24.21
N ALA A 195 -7.27 -12.97 -23.16
CA ALA A 195 -7.75 -11.60 -23.27
C ALA A 195 -6.80 -10.71 -24.08
N GLU A 196 -7.39 -9.99 -25.05
CA GLU A 196 -6.70 -9.04 -25.93
C GLU A 196 -6.92 -7.57 -25.49
N ASP A 197 -7.95 -7.30 -24.68
CA ASP A 197 -8.19 -5.99 -24.07
C ASP A 197 -7.99 -6.06 -22.54
N PHE A 198 -8.89 -6.73 -21.83
CA PHE A 198 -8.75 -6.95 -20.39
C PHE A 198 -9.44 -8.22 -19.87
N PHE A 199 -9.05 -8.65 -18.68
CA PHE A 199 -9.74 -9.71 -17.93
C PHE A 199 -9.73 -9.44 -16.43
N LEU A 200 -10.79 -9.86 -15.73
CA LEU A 200 -10.96 -9.68 -14.29
C LEU A 200 -10.80 -11.01 -13.55
N VAL A 201 -9.83 -11.07 -12.64
CA VAL A 201 -9.68 -12.17 -11.68
C VAL A 201 -10.32 -11.74 -10.36
N HIS A 202 -11.52 -12.22 -10.08
CA HIS A 202 -12.18 -11.99 -8.80
C HIS A 202 -11.66 -13.00 -7.78
N GLY A 203 -10.86 -12.52 -6.83
CA GLY A 203 -10.18 -13.36 -5.85
C GLY A 203 -10.59 -13.06 -4.41
N PRO A 204 -11.62 -13.73 -3.88
CA PRO A 204 -11.96 -13.71 -2.45
C PRO A 204 -10.76 -14.04 -1.53
N PRO A 205 -10.85 -13.76 -0.23
CA PRO A 205 -9.76 -13.98 0.73
C PRO A 205 -9.20 -15.40 0.68
N GLY A 206 -7.88 -15.51 0.53
CA GLY A 206 -7.17 -16.79 0.55
C GLY A 206 -7.31 -17.65 -0.70
N THR A 207 -7.90 -17.16 -1.79
CA THR A 207 -8.12 -17.96 -3.02
C THR A 207 -6.95 -18.00 -4.00
N GLY A 208 -5.85 -17.29 -3.72
CA GLY A 208 -4.62 -17.33 -4.53
C GLY A 208 -4.67 -16.42 -5.78
N LYS A 209 -5.29 -15.25 -5.70
CA LYS A 209 -5.35 -14.29 -6.83
C LYS A 209 -3.97 -13.90 -7.38
N SER A 210 -3.01 -13.60 -6.50
CA SER A 210 -1.64 -13.25 -6.90
C SER A 210 -0.90 -14.47 -7.47
N THR A 211 -1.24 -15.69 -7.03
CA THR A 211 -0.75 -16.95 -7.62
C THR A 211 -1.20 -17.10 -9.08
N VAL A 212 -2.45 -16.74 -9.39
CA VAL A 212 -2.97 -16.71 -10.77
C VAL A 212 -2.24 -15.66 -11.60
N LEU A 213 -2.02 -14.45 -11.06
CA LEU A 213 -1.26 -13.43 -11.78
C LEU A 213 0.17 -13.88 -12.08
N ALA A 214 0.85 -14.52 -11.13
CA ALA A 214 2.20 -15.03 -11.33
C ALA A 214 2.25 -16.16 -12.37
N GLU A 215 1.25 -17.05 -12.42
CA GLU A 215 1.10 -18.03 -13.50
C GLU A 215 0.95 -17.34 -14.86
N VAL A 216 0.05 -16.36 -14.96
CA VAL A 216 -0.13 -15.57 -16.19
C VAL A 216 1.20 -14.92 -16.60
N ALA A 217 1.97 -14.42 -15.63
CA ALA A 217 3.26 -13.83 -15.90
C ALA A 217 4.24 -14.84 -16.52
N ALA A 218 4.40 -16.01 -15.92
CA ALA A 218 5.33 -17.01 -16.42
C ALA A 218 4.94 -17.53 -17.82
N GLN A 219 3.64 -17.77 -18.05
CA GLN A 219 3.14 -18.21 -19.35
C GLN A 219 3.36 -17.14 -20.44
N ALA A 220 3.15 -15.87 -20.10
CA ALA A 220 3.35 -14.77 -21.03
C ALA A 220 4.84 -14.55 -21.33
N VAL A 221 5.71 -14.59 -20.32
CA VAL A 221 7.18 -14.50 -20.51
C VAL A 221 7.71 -15.66 -21.34
N ALA A 222 7.21 -16.89 -21.13
CA ALA A 222 7.56 -18.05 -21.96
C ALA A 222 7.19 -17.88 -23.44
N ARG A 223 6.25 -16.98 -23.76
CA ARG A 223 5.84 -16.60 -25.12
C ARG A 223 6.58 -15.36 -25.64
N GLY A 224 7.55 -14.85 -24.88
CA GLY A 224 8.34 -13.66 -25.23
C GLY A 224 7.66 -12.34 -24.92
N GLU A 225 6.56 -12.32 -24.15
CA GLU A 225 5.94 -11.08 -23.69
C GLU A 225 6.78 -10.43 -22.57
N ARG A 226 6.97 -9.11 -22.65
CA ARG A 226 7.50 -8.28 -21.56
C ARG A 226 6.35 -7.71 -20.73
N LEU A 227 6.45 -7.83 -19.42
CA LEU A 227 5.32 -7.60 -18.52
C LEU A 227 5.51 -6.42 -17.58
N LEU A 228 4.40 -5.73 -17.33
CA LEU A 228 4.26 -4.78 -16.23
C LEU A 228 3.47 -5.44 -15.10
N CYS A 229 4.08 -5.62 -13.94
CA CYS A 229 3.39 -6.00 -12.71
C CYS A 229 3.19 -4.77 -11.82
N THR A 230 1.96 -4.47 -11.42
CA THR A 230 1.66 -3.23 -10.70
C THR A 230 0.51 -3.38 -9.73
N ALA A 231 0.42 -2.46 -8.76
CA ALA A 231 -0.64 -2.37 -7.78
C ALA A 231 -0.69 -0.95 -7.18
N ALA A 232 -1.72 -0.65 -6.39
CA ALA A 232 -1.82 0.63 -5.69
C ALA A 232 -0.81 0.76 -4.54
N SER A 233 -0.47 -0.34 -3.86
CA SER A 233 0.40 -0.36 -2.67
C SER A 233 1.75 -1.04 -2.94
N ASN A 234 2.78 -0.65 -2.19
CA ASN A 234 4.10 -1.29 -2.31
C ASN A 234 4.05 -2.77 -1.90
N ALA A 235 3.34 -3.11 -0.83
CA ALA A 235 3.25 -4.48 -0.33
C ALA A 235 2.65 -5.45 -1.37
N ALA A 236 1.64 -5.01 -2.12
CA ALA A 236 1.06 -5.83 -3.19
C ALA A 236 2.05 -6.04 -4.36
N VAL A 237 2.79 -4.99 -4.75
CA VAL A 237 3.83 -5.10 -5.79
C VAL A 237 4.95 -6.03 -5.34
N ASP A 238 5.37 -5.93 -4.09
CA ASP A 238 6.45 -6.72 -3.52
C ASP A 238 6.06 -8.21 -3.42
N HIS A 239 4.82 -8.52 -3.05
CA HIS A 239 4.31 -9.89 -3.06
C HIS A 239 4.25 -10.47 -4.48
N LEU A 240 3.80 -9.68 -5.47
CA LEU A 240 3.78 -10.14 -6.86
C LEU A 240 5.20 -10.30 -7.43
N LEU A 241 6.15 -9.45 -7.04
CA LEU A 241 7.57 -9.58 -7.36
C LEU A 241 8.13 -10.91 -6.84
N GLU A 242 7.89 -11.21 -5.57
CA GLU A 242 8.32 -12.46 -4.95
C GLU A 242 7.80 -13.68 -5.72
N LEU A 243 6.50 -13.72 -6.02
CA LEU A 243 5.90 -14.83 -6.76
C LEU A 243 6.47 -14.97 -8.18
N CYS A 244 6.86 -13.87 -8.83
CA CYS A 244 7.55 -13.90 -10.12
C CYS A 244 8.96 -14.48 -9.99
N LEU A 245 9.71 -14.09 -8.96
CA LEU A 245 11.06 -14.58 -8.68
C LEU A 245 11.06 -16.07 -8.34
N GLU A 246 10.07 -16.54 -7.57
CA GLU A 246 9.87 -17.98 -7.27
C GLU A 246 9.64 -18.84 -8.52
N GLN A 247 9.13 -18.25 -9.61
CA GLN A 247 9.00 -18.92 -10.91
C GLN A 247 10.25 -18.79 -11.79
N GLY A 248 11.32 -18.19 -11.28
CA GLY A 248 12.56 -17.97 -12.01
C GLY A 248 12.47 -16.88 -13.08
N LEU A 249 11.46 -16.00 -13.02
CA LEU A 249 11.34 -14.87 -13.96
C LEU A 249 12.38 -13.80 -13.61
N ARG A 250 12.95 -13.15 -14.64
CA ARG A 250 13.85 -12.00 -14.44
C ARG A 250 13.02 -10.76 -14.10
N ALA A 251 12.56 -10.70 -12.86
CA ALA A 251 11.71 -9.64 -12.36
C ALA A 251 12.53 -8.53 -11.70
N LEU A 252 12.16 -7.28 -11.98
CA LEU A 252 12.86 -6.09 -11.49
C LEU A 252 11.88 -5.13 -10.82
N ARG A 253 12.22 -4.68 -9.61
CA ARG A 253 11.41 -3.72 -8.84
C ARG A 253 11.85 -2.29 -9.10
N VAL A 254 10.98 -1.46 -9.65
CA VAL A 254 11.23 -0.03 -9.84
C VAL A 254 10.50 0.77 -8.78
N GLY A 255 11.26 1.55 -8.01
CA GLY A 255 10.77 2.35 -6.90
C GLY A 255 11.81 2.38 -5.79
N HIS A 256 11.66 3.33 -4.87
CA HIS A 256 12.66 3.55 -3.84
C HIS A 256 12.89 2.28 -2.99
N PRO A 257 14.13 1.76 -2.85
CA PRO A 257 14.40 0.50 -2.13
C PRO A 257 13.88 0.47 -0.69
N ALA A 258 13.83 1.62 -0.04
CA ALA A 258 13.32 1.74 1.34
C ALA A 258 11.80 1.55 1.49
N ARG A 259 11.06 1.53 0.36
CA ARG A 259 9.65 1.16 0.29
C ARG A 259 9.43 -0.31 -0.09
N VAL A 260 10.53 -1.02 -0.31
CA VAL A 260 10.54 -2.42 -0.73
C VAL A 260 10.93 -3.28 0.47
N ALA A 261 10.28 -4.42 0.64
CA ALA A 261 10.63 -5.38 1.68
C ALA A 261 12.13 -5.72 1.63
N ALA A 262 12.80 -5.75 2.80
CA ALA A 262 14.26 -5.88 2.88
C ALA A 262 14.84 -7.02 2.04
N ARG A 263 14.20 -8.19 2.07
CA ARG A 263 14.58 -9.40 1.31
C ARG A 263 14.42 -9.28 -0.21
N LEU A 264 13.74 -8.24 -0.71
CA LEU A 264 13.51 -7.99 -2.13
C LEU A 264 14.32 -6.80 -2.65
N GLN A 265 15.10 -6.15 -1.79
CA GLN A 265 15.86 -4.96 -2.16
C GLN A 265 16.92 -5.26 -3.23
N GLU A 266 17.54 -6.44 -3.19
CA GLU A 266 18.51 -6.87 -4.22
C GLU A 266 17.93 -6.93 -5.64
N HIS A 267 16.61 -7.01 -5.77
CA HIS A 267 15.90 -6.99 -7.05
C HIS A 267 15.41 -5.60 -7.46
N THR A 268 15.81 -4.54 -6.75
CA THR A 268 15.45 -3.17 -7.10
C THR A 268 16.33 -2.63 -8.20
N LEU A 269 15.76 -1.81 -9.09
CA LEU A 269 16.51 -1.16 -10.18
C LEU A 269 17.75 -0.42 -9.65
N ASP A 270 17.58 0.32 -8.56
CA ASP A 270 18.65 1.08 -7.93
C ASP A 270 19.85 0.17 -7.60
N ILE A 271 19.62 -0.96 -6.92
CA ILE A 271 20.68 -1.90 -6.53
C ILE A 271 21.25 -2.66 -7.72
N VAL A 272 20.40 -3.17 -8.62
CA VAL A 272 20.85 -3.94 -9.79
C VAL A 272 21.69 -3.08 -10.75
N VAL A 273 21.40 -1.78 -10.85
CA VAL A 273 22.19 -0.87 -11.69
C VAL A 273 23.55 -0.56 -11.07
N GLU A 274 23.69 -0.50 -9.73
CA GLU A 274 24.99 -0.25 -9.07
C GLU A 274 26.08 -1.24 -9.48
N GLU A 275 25.71 -2.48 -9.80
CA GLU A 275 26.65 -3.53 -10.24
C GLU A 275 27.01 -3.44 -11.73
N HIS A 276 26.34 -2.57 -12.50
CA HIS A 276 26.57 -2.46 -13.94
C HIS A 276 27.90 -1.74 -14.25
N PRO A 277 28.73 -2.24 -15.19
CA PRO A 277 30.03 -1.63 -15.49
C PRO A 277 29.98 -0.14 -15.83
N ASP A 278 29.00 0.28 -16.65
CA ASP A 278 28.82 1.70 -16.98
C ASP A 278 28.43 2.54 -15.74
N ARG A 279 27.73 1.97 -14.75
CA ARG A 279 27.34 2.67 -13.52
C ARG A 279 28.52 2.86 -12.56
N VAL A 280 29.42 1.87 -12.47
CA VAL A 280 30.67 1.98 -11.72
C VAL A 280 31.49 3.16 -12.24
N VAL A 281 31.71 3.22 -13.56
CA VAL A 281 32.42 4.35 -14.19
C VAL A 281 31.68 5.67 -13.98
N SER A 282 30.35 5.66 -14.12
CA SER A 282 29.54 6.86 -13.84
C SER A 282 29.70 7.38 -12.41
N ARG A 283 29.89 6.50 -11.41
CA ARG A 283 30.09 6.91 -10.02
C ARG A 283 31.41 7.66 -9.87
N ASP A 284 32.48 7.08 -10.42
CA ASP A 284 33.82 7.65 -10.29
C ASP A 284 33.89 9.04 -10.94
N LEU A 285 33.20 9.23 -12.09
CA LEU A 285 33.04 10.54 -12.74
C LEU A 285 32.20 11.53 -11.92
N PHE A 286 31.15 11.06 -11.23
CA PHE A 286 30.38 11.90 -10.32
C PHE A 286 31.25 12.39 -9.16
N ASP A 287 31.98 11.49 -8.50
CA ASP A 287 32.84 11.82 -7.36
C ASP A 287 33.89 12.88 -7.76
N GLU A 288 34.54 12.70 -8.92
CA GLU A 288 35.50 13.67 -9.46
C GLU A 288 34.86 15.04 -9.75
N ALA A 289 33.64 15.06 -10.30
CA ALA A 289 32.91 16.30 -10.54
C ALA A 289 32.55 17.04 -9.24
N PHE A 290 32.15 16.33 -8.19
CA PHE A 290 31.84 16.92 -6.88
C PHE A 290 33.09 17.51 -6.21
N ASP A 291 34.23 16.84 -6.30
CA ASP A 291 35.50 17.36 -5.81
C ASP A 291 35.88 18.68 -6.50
N LEU A 292 35.69 18.76 -7.82
CA LEU A 292 35.90 19.98 -8.60
C LEU A 292 34.91 21.09 -8.23
N PHE A 293 33.63 20.78 -7.98
CA PHE A 293 32.67 21.76 -7.47
C PHE A 293 33.06 22.28 -6.08
N GLY A 294 33.48 21.40 -5.18
CA GLY A 294 33.97 21.76 -3.86
C GLY A 294 35.21 22.66 -3.93
N TYR A 295 36.15 22.34 -4.81
CA TYR A 295 37.32 23.18 -5.10
C TYR A 295 36.92 24.55 -5.63
N ALA A 296 36.02 24.61 -6.62
CA ALA A 296 35.52 25.86 -7.19
C ALA A 296 34.80 26.74 -6.15
N ARG A 297 34.02 26.13 -5.23
CA ARG A 297 33.34 26.84 -4.13
C ARG A 297 34.35 27.47 -3.17
N ARG A 298 35.40 26.73 -2.77
CA ARG A 298 36.49 27.24 -1.92
C ARG A 298 37.25 28.39 -2.59
N GLN A 299 37.52 28.30 -3.89
CA GLN A 299 38.19 29.37 -4.64
C GLN A 299 37.37 30.67 -4.66
N ARG A 300 36.03 30.57 -4.76
CA ARG A 300 35.13 31.73 -4.73
C ARG A 300 34.98 32.35 -3.34
N SER A 301 35.02 31.56 -2.27
CA SER A 301 34.84 32.07 -0.90
C SER A 301 36.08 32.76 -0.32
N GLN A 302 37.29 32.38 -0.76
CA GLN A 302 38.55 32.86 -0.19
C GLN A 302 39.13 34.14 -0.82
N GLY A 303 38.41 34.89 -1.68
CA GLY A 303 38.80 36.27 -2.04
C GLY A 303 38.53 36.72 -3.50
N ARG A 304 38.75 38.02 -3.76
CA ARG A 304 38.37 38.74 -5.01
C ARG A 304 39.43 38.72 -6.14
N SER A 305 40.35 37.75 -6.17
CA SER A 305 41.38 37.69 -7.23
C SER A 305 40.82 37.20 -8.57
N ARG A 306 41.18 37.89 -9.66
CA ARG A 306 40.76 37.59 -11.03
C ARG A 306 41.17 36.17 -11.46
N GLU A 307 42.32 35.70 -11.00
CA GLU A 307 42.85 34.36 -11.26
C GLU A 307 42.03 33.27 -10.55
N ARG A 308 41.65 33.49 -9.28
CA ARG A 308 40.80 32.55 -8.54
C ARG A 308 39.41 32.41 -9.17
N PHE A 309 38.85 33.51 -9.66
CA PHE A 309 37.59 33.47 -10.41
C PHE A 309 37.73 32.70 -11.74
N SER A 310 38.87 32.82 -12.42
CA SER A 310 39.16 32.07 -13.64
C SER A 310 39.25 30.57 -13.35
N ASN A 311 40.04 30.18 -12.34
CA ASN A 311 40.22 28.78 -11.93
C ASN A 311 38.91 28.16 -11.40
N ALA A 312 38.11 28.94 -10.67
CA ALA A 312 36.79 28.49 -10.24
C ALA A 312 35.84 28.29 -11.43
N ARG A 313 35.93 29.11 -12.48
CA ARG A 313 35.12 28.95 -13.69
C ARG A 313 35.55 27.72 -14.50
N SER A 314 36.85 27.50 -14.70
CA SER A 314 37.35 26.32 -15.43
C SER A 314 36.97 25.02 -14.72
N SER A 315 37.19 24.94 -13.40
CA SER A 315 36.85 23.75 -12.61
C SER A 315 35.33 23.49 -12.61
N THR A 316 34.51 24.56 -12.64
CA THR A 316 33.05 24.40 -12.76
C THR A 316 32.64 23.89 -14.14
N ALA A 317 33.35 24.28 -15.21
CA ALA A 317 33.06 23.82 -16.56
C ALA A 317 33.43 22.34 -16.71
N GLU A 318 34.62 21.96 -16.25
CA GLU A 318 35.09 20.57 -16.24
C GLU A 318 34.18 19.66 -15.39
N ALA A 319 33.79 20.10 -14.19
CA ALA A 319 32.82 19.38 -13.36
C ALA A 319 31.47 19.16 -14.08
N LYS A 320 31.01 20.14 -14.87
CA LYS A 320 29.78 19.99 -15.66
C LYS A 320 29.93 18.99 -16.79
N ASP A 321 31.06 18.98 -17.47
CA ASP A 321 31.33 18.03 -18.55
C ASP A 321 31.37 16.58 -18.00
N LEU A 322 32.03 16.37 -16.86
CA LEU A 322 32.05 15.09 -16.15
C LEU A 322 30.65 14.67 -15.69
N MET A 323 29.84 15.59 -15.13
CA MET A 323 28.44 15.31 -14.76
C MET A 323 27.60 14.85 -15.96
N ASP A 324 27.78 15.48 -17.12
CA ASP A 324 27.04 15.13 -18.32
C ASP A 324 27.48 13.77 -18.89
N GLU A 325 28.77 13.44 -18.80
CA GLU A 325 29.27 12.11 -19.16
C GLU A 325 28.78 11.01 -18.20
N ALA A 326 28.87 11.25 -16.89
CA ALA A 326 28.36 10.36 -15.86
C ALA A 326 26.86 10.05 -16.09
N ARG A 327 26.03 11.08 -16.28
CA ARG A 327 24.59 10.91 -16.57
C ARG A 327 24.32 10.09 -17.83
N LYS A 328 25.16 10.20 -18.88
CA LYS A 328 25.00 9.39 -20.10
C LYS A 328 25.28 7.92 -19.81
N LEU A 329 26.35 7.62 -19.08
CA LEU A 329 26.72 6.25 -18.70
C LEU A 329 25.68 5.63 -17.75
N GLU A 330 25.20 6.39 -16.77
CA GLU A 330 24.11 5.96 -15.89
C GLU A 330 22.84 5.63 -16.68
N LYS A 331 22.41 6.53 -17.58
CA LYS A 331 21.23 6.30 -18.42
C LYS A 331 21.39 5.05 -19.29
N LYS A 332 22.60 4.80 -19.80
CA LYS A 332 22.93 3.59 -20.57
C LYS A 332 22.83 2.34 -19.70
N ALA A 333 23.37 2.36 -18.47
CA ALA A 333 23.27 1.27 -17.50
C ALA A 333 21.81 0.93 -17.15
N VAL A 334 21.03 1.95 -16.77
CA VAL A 334 19.60 1.82 -16.45
C VAL A 334 18.83 1.18 -17.61
N LYS A 335 19.05 1.67 -18.83
CA LYS A 335 18.39 1.12 -20.03
C LYS A 335 18.77 -0.34 -20.27
N ALA A 336 20.04 -0.69 -20.09
CA ALA A 336 20.52 -2.07 -20.27
C ALA A 336 19.91 -3.03 -19.24
N VAL A 337 19.79 -2.62 -17.98
CA VAL A 337 19.14 -3.40 -16.92
C VAL A 337 17.65 -3.58 -17.20
N LEU A 338 16.93 -2.49 -17.51
CA LEU A 338 15.50 -2.53 -17.82
C LEU A 338 15.17 -3.39 -19.04
N ALA A 339 16.02 -3.39 -20.07
CA ALA A 339 15.83 -4.19 -21.27
C ALA A 339 16.04 -5.69 -21.06
N ARG A 340 16.76 -6.08 -19.99
CA ARG A 340 16.99 -7.49 -19.63
C ARG A 340 15.89 -8.08 -18.75
N ALA A 341 15.06 -7.24 -18.14
CA ALA A 341 13.96 -7.67 -17.29
C ALA A 341 12.78 -8.18 -18.13
N ASP A 342 12.31 -9.39 -17.80
CA ASP A 342 11.08 -9.96 -18.36
C ASP A 342 9.85 -9.30 -17.73
N VAL A 343 9.96 -8.98 -16.44
CA VAL A 343 8.89 -8.42 -15.63
C VAL A 343 9.39 -7.18 -14.91
N VAL A 344 8.66 -6.07 -15.04
CA VAL A 344 8.92 -4.84 -14.29
C VAL A 344 7.81 -4.65 -13.26
N CYS A 345 8.18 -4.69 -11.98
CA CYS A 345 7.29 -4.51 -10.83
C CYS A 345 7.35 -3.06 -10.34
N VAL A 346 6.23 -2.35 -10.31
CA VAL A 346 6.18 -0.92 -9.91
C VAL A 346 4.79 -0.52 -9.42
N THR A 347 4.68 0.46 -8.52
CA THR A 347 3.36 0.97 -8.10
C THR A 347 2.69 1.81 -9.19
N LEU A 348 1.36 1.77 -9.27
CA LEU A 348 0.58 2.53 -10.26
C LEU A 348 0.90 4.03 -10.21
N ALA A 349 1.03 4.57 -9.00
CA ALA A 349 1.35 5.97 -8.79
C ALA A 349 2.71 6.36 -9.39
N SER A 350 3.64 5.43 -9.54
CA SER A 350 4.99 5.67 -10.10
C SER A 350 5.05 5.55 -11.63
N LEU A 351 3.98 5.04 -12.27
CA LEU A 351 3.94 4.82 -13.73
C LEU A 351 4.03 6.12 -14.52
N GLY A 352 5.02 6.21 -15.41
CA GLY A 352 5.22 7.37 -16.28
C GLY A 352 6.08 8.49 -15.70
N SER A 353 6.91 8.17 -14.72
CA SER A 353 7.97 9.04 -14.25
C SER A 353 9.34 8.38 -14.33
N GLY A 354 10.39 9.20 -14.29
CA GLY A 354 11.77 8.77 -14.25
C GLY A 354 12.12 7.79 -15.37
N VAL A 355 12.75 6.69 -14.97
CA VAL A 355 13.31 5.65 -15.84
C VAL A 355 12.27 4.86 -16.65
N LEU A 356 10.99 4.90 -16.25
CA LEU A 356 9.89 4.23 -16.96
C LEU A 356 9.12 5.16 -17.90
N ALA A 357 9.58 6.41 -18.06
CA ALA A 357 8.99 7.32 -19.04
C ALA A 357 9.21 6.74 -20.46
N GLY A 358 8.10 6.52 -21.18
CA GLY A 358 8.13 5.94 -22.52
C GLY A 358 8.30 4.42 -22.61
N GLU A 359 8.49 3.70 -21.49
CA GLU A 359 8.48 2.24 -21.53
C GLU A 359 7.07 1.70 -21.80
N GLU A 360 7.00 0.72 -22.69
CA GLU A 360 5.80 -0.04 -23.09
C GLU A 360 6.01 -1.53 -22.80
N PHE A 361 4.88 -2.21 -22.60
CA PHE A 361 4.81 -3.60 -22.20
C PHE A 361 3.75 -4.32 -23.04
N ASP A 362 3.88 -5.63 -23.22
CA ASP A 362 2.92 -6.42 -23.98
C ASP A 362 1.65 -6.68 -23.15
N ARG A 363 1.81 -6.83 -21.84
CA ARG A 363 0.71 -7.03 -20.89
C ARG A 363 0.99 -6.40 -19.53
N ALA A 364 -0.06 -5.86 -18.91
CA ALA A 364 -0.05 -5.36 -17.53
C ALA A 364 -0.87 -6.27 -16.60
N LEU A 365 -0.32 -6.59 -15.45
CA LEU A 365 -0.95 -7.36 -14.37
C LEU A 365 -1.13 -6.42 -13.17
N LEU A 366 -2.39 -6.09 -12.86
CA LEU A 366 -2.78 -5.19 -11.78
C LEU A 366 -3.30 -6.02 -10.61
N ASP A 367 -2.54 -6.14 -9.53
CA ASP A 367 -3.02 -6.76 -8.28
C ASP A 367 -3.69 -5.71 -7.39
N GLU A 368 -4.59 -6.17 -6.52
CA GLU A 368 -5.41 -5.34 -5.62
C GLU A 368 -6.10 -4.18 -6.36
N ALA A 369 -6.59 -4.44 -7.58
CA ALA A 369 -7.15 -3.42 -8.46
C ALA A 369 -8.40 -2.73 -7.89
N THR A 370 -9.09 -3.37 -6.94
CA THR A 370 -10.26 -2.81 -6.25
C THR A 370 -9.89 -1.74 -5.22
N GLN A 371 -8.62 -1.63 -4.83
CA GLN A 371 -8.11 -0.58 -3.94
C GLN A 371 -7.61 0.65 -4.69
N ALA A 372 -7.51 0.58 -6.03
CA ALA A 372 -7.08 1.71 -6.85
C ALA A 372 -8.30 2.52 -7.32
N THR A 373 -8.23 3.86 -7.18
CA THR A 373 -9.21 4.73 -7.84
C THR A 373 -9.17 4.48 -9.34
N GLU A 374 -10.31 4.58 -10.01
CA GLU A 374 -10.37 4.36 -11.46
C GLU A 374 -9.33 5.19 -12.25
N PRO A 375 -9.15 6.50 -11.98
CA PRO A 375 -8.12 7.29 -12.65
C PRO A 375 -6.71 6.71 -12.52
N LEU A 376 -6.37 6.16 -11.35
CA LEU A 376 -5.06 5.58 -11.08
C LEU A 376 -4.87 4.25 -11.83
N ALA A 377 -5.89 3.37 -11.79
CA ALA A 377 -5.85 2.08 -12.49
C ALA A 377 -5.72 2.23 -14.02
N LEU A 378 -6.32 3.28 -14.59
CA LEU A 378 -6.22 3.60 -16.03
C LEU A 378 -4.78 3.84 -16.52
N LEU A 379 -3.84 4.18 -15.62
CA LEU A 379 -2.43 4.30 -15.99
C LEU A 379 -1.84 2.98 -16.50
N GLY A 380 -2.33 1.83 -16.02
CA GLY A 380 -1.92 0.52 -16.54
C GLY A 380 -2.31 0.31 -18.00
N PHE A 381 -3.51 0.77 -18.39
CA PHE A 381 -4.01 0.68 -19.77
C PHE A 381 -3.24 1.57 -20.76
N LEU A 382 -2.54 2.60 -20.27
CA LEU A 382 -1.63 3.43 -21.07
C LEU A 382 -0.26 2.78 -21.31
N ARG A 383 0.02 1.65 -20.67
CA ARG A 383 1.35 0.99 -20.67
C ARG A 383 1.38 -0.36 -21.34
N ALA A 384 0.23 -1.01 -21.45
CA ALA A 384 0.10 -2.28 -22.16
C ALA A 384 -1.22 -2.37 -22.93
N PRO A 385 -1.26 -3.02 -24.10
CA PRO A 385 -2.49 -3.31 -24.83
C PRO A 385 -3.42 -4.22 -24.03
N LYS A 386 -2.86 -5.25 -23.38
CA LYS A 386 -3.60 -6.30 -22.65
C LYS A 386 -3.47 -6.08 -21.14
N VAL A 387 -4.58 -6.07 -20.41
CA VAL A 387 -4.58 -5.79 -18.96
C VAL A 387 -5.35 -6.85 -18.16
N VAL A 388 -4.70 -7.48 -17.19
CA VAL A 388 -5.37 -8.38 -16.23
C VAL A 388 -5.50 -7.65 -14.90
N LEU A 389 -6.72 -7.52 -14.39
CA LEU A 389 -6.99 -6.91 -13.09
C LEU A 389 -7.40 -8.00 -12.11
N ALA A 390 -6.66 -8.17 -11.01
CA ALA A 390 -7.05 -9.02 -9.90
C ALA A 390 -7.48 -8.16 -8.71
N GLY A 391 -8.57 -8.57 -8.07
CA GLY A 391 -9.10 -7.84 -6.91
C GLY A 391 -10.32 -8.51 -6.32
N ASP A 392 -10.88 -7.87 -5.30
CA ASP A 392 -12.07 -8.33 -4.61
C ASP A 392 -13.01 -7.12 -4.33
N PRO A 393 -14.14 -7.00 -5.05
CA PRO A 393 -15.08 -5.91 -4.88
C PRO A 393 -15.85 -5.99 -3.55
N GLN A 394 -15.78 -7.13 -2.83
CA GLN A 394 -16.36 -7.31 -1.50
C GLN A 394 -15.37 -6.96 -0.36
N GLN A 395 -14.14 -6.55 -0.69
CA GLN A 395 -13.16 -5.99 0.25
C GLN A 395 -13.05 -4.46 0.09
N LEU A 396 -12.07 -3.83 0.76
CA LEU A 396 -12.00 -2.37 0.83
C LEU A 396 -11.97 -1.72 -0.57
N PRO A 397 -12.80 -0.69 -0.78
CA PRO A 397 -12.73 0.15 -1.98
C PRO A 397 -11.48 1.05 -1.92
N PRO A 398 -11.25 1.89 -2.95
CA PRO A 398 -10.21 2.90 -2.89
C PRO A 398 -10.44 3.88 -1.74
N THR A 399 -9.37 4.23 -1.02
CA THR A 399 -9.44 5.26 0.02
C THR A 399 -9.59 6.63 -0.62
N VAL A 400 -10.73 7.28 -0.38
CA VAL A 400 -11.04 8.63 -0.87
C VAL A 400 -11.39 9.51 0.32
N LEU A 401 -10.66 10.61 0.49
CA LEU A 401 -10.81 11.55 1.60
C LEU A 401 -12.06 12.42 1.44
N SER A 402 -12.35 12.92 0.23
CA SER A 402 -13.56 13.68 -0.05
C SER A 402 -14.76 12.74 -0.11
N GLN A 403 -15.66 12.86 0.88
CA GLN A 403 -16.90 12.10 0.92
C GLN A 403 -17.81 12.43 -0.28
N GLU A 404 -17.80 13.68 -0.73
CA GLU A 404 -18.51 14.13 -1.92
C GLU A 404 -17.95 13.45 -3.18
N ALA A 405 -16.63 13.46 -3.38
CA ALA A 405 -16.00 12.83 -4.53
C ALA A 405 -16.20 11.31 -4.52
N SER A 406 -16.10 10.69 -3.35
CA SER A 406 -16.36 9.27 -3.14
C SER A 406 -17.77 8.90 -3.60
N LYS A 407 -18.80 9.57 -3.07
CA LYS A 407 -20.21 9.39 -3.45
C LYS A 407 -20.50 9.69 -4.92
N ALA A 408 -19.75 10.62 -5.52
CA ALA A 408 -19.91 11.00 -6.93
C ALA A 408 -19.27 9.99 -7.92
N GLY A 409 -18.55 8.99 -7.41
CA GLY A 409 -18.05 7.84 -8.17
C GLY A 409 -16.55 7.56 -8.01
N LEU A 410 -15.78 8.39 -7.30
CA LEU A 410 -14.34 8.14 -7.13
C LEU A 410 -14.05 6.95 -6.21
N GLY A 411 -15.00 6.60 -5.34
CA GLY A 411 -14.95 5.41 -4.47
C GLY A 411 -15.30 4.10 -5.19
N VAL A 412 -15.65 4.14 -6.49
CA VAL A 412 -15.87 2.94 -7.31
C VAL A 412 -14.59 2.64 -8.07
N SER A 413 -14.04 1.44 -7.87
CA SER A 413 -12.82 1.02 -8.59
C SER A 413 -13.10 0.74 -10.08
N LEU A 414 -12.05 0.80 -10.91
CA LEU A 414 -12.15 0.40 -12.31
C LEU A 414 -12.62 -1.05 -12.46
N PHE A 415 -12.19 -1.93 -11.55
CA PHE A 415 -12.60 -3.33 -11.51
C PHE A 415 -14.13 -3.48 -11.34
N GLU A 416 -14.69 -2.81 -10.33
CA GLU A 416 -16.14 -2.82 -10.07
C GLU A 416 -16.93 -2.28 -11.26
N ARG A 417 -16.47 -1.16 -11.84
CA ARG A 417 -17.14 -0.55 -12.98
C ARG A 417 -17.11 -1.43 -14.24
N LEU A 418 -15.95 -2.00 -14.59
CA LEU A 418 -15.85 -2.88 -15.75
C LEU A 418 -16.70 -4.14 -15.58
N LEU A 419 -16.76 -4.70 -14.37
CA LEU A 419 -17.65 -5.82 -14.06
C LEU A 419 -19.12 -5.44 -14.23
N GLN A 420 -19.52 -4.25 -13.74
CA GLN A 420 -20.88 -3.76 -13.90
C GLN A 420 -21.27 -3.53 -15.37
N ASP A 421 -20.33 -3.02 -16.18
CA ASP A 421 -20.60 -2.65 -17.56
C ASP A 421 -20.61 -3.85 -18.52
N HIS A 422 -19.72 -4.82 -18.32
CA HIS A 422 -19.50 -5.95 -19.23
C HIS A 422 -20.05 -7.29 -18.72
N GLY A 423 -20.47 -7.38 -17.46
CA GLY A 423 -21.05 -8.59 -16.88
C GLY A 423 -20.02 -9.66 -16.52
N ASP A 424 -20.50 -10.88 -16.27
CA ASP A 424 -19.65 -11.97 -15.75
C ASP A 424 -18.73 -12.62 -16.80
N ASP A 425 -18.95 -12.39 -18.09
CA ASP A 425 -18.13 -12.99 -19.16
C ASP A 425 -16.67 -12.50 -19.16
N VAL A 426 -16.41 -11.31 -18.60
CA VAL A 426 -15.07 -10.72 -18.49
C VAL A 426 -14.36 -11.08 -17.20
N LYS A 427 -14.93 -11.99 -16.39
CA LYS A 427 -14.50 -12.31 -15.03
C LYS A 427 -14.34 -13.81 -14.82
N ARG A 428 -13.40 -14.18 -13.94
CA ARG A 428 -13.46 -15.47 -13.24
C ARG A 428 -13.32 -15.27 -11.73
N MET A 429 -14.29 -15.81 -10.99
CA MET A 429 -14.22 -15.87 -9.52
C MET A 429 -13.56 -17.17 -9.08
N LEU A 430 -12.55 -17.05 -8.22
CA LEU A 430 -11.91 -18.16 -7.53
C LEU A 430 -12.75 -18.50 -6.28
N ARG A 431 -12.99 -19.79 -6.01
CA ARG A 431 -13.88 -20.21 -4.90
C ARG A 431 -13.18 -21.05 -3.85
N GLU A 432 -12.16 -21.80 -4.23
CA GLU A 432 -11.38 -22.57 -3.25
C GLU A 432 -10.35 -21.68 -2.55
N GLN A 433 -10.41 -21.65 -1.21
CA GLN A 433 -9.53 -20.85 -0.37
C GLN A 433 -8.57 -21.73 0.47
N TYR A 434 -7.38 -21.18 0.73
CA TYR A 434 -6.27 -21.84 1.43
C TYR A 434 -5.84 -21.06 2.70
N ARG A 435 -6.71 -20.19 3.23
CA ARG A 435 -6.43 -19.32 4.40
C ARG A 435 -7.34 -19.55 5.58
N MET A 436 -8.64 -19.76 5.38
CA MET A 436 -9.79 -19.93 6.27
C MET A 436 -9.93 -21.32 6.91
N ASN A 437 -10.10 -21.46 8.23
CA ASN A 437 -10.84 -22.63 8.75
C ASN A 437 -12.26 -22.57 8.15
N ALA A 438 -12.89 -23.73 7.92
CA ALA A 438 -14.21 -23.81 7.29
C ALA A 438 -15.28 -23.01 8.06
N ALA A 439 -15.26 -23.03 9.39
CA ALA A 439 -16.20 -22.29 10.24
C ALA A 439 -15.99 -20.77 10.16
N ILE A 440 -14.73 -20.30 10.12
CA ILE A 440 -14.42 -18.87 9.91
C ILE A 440 -14.92 -18.41 8.53
N MET A 441 -14.71 -19.25 7.51
CA MET A 441 -15.12 -18.95 6.13
C MET A 441 -16.64 -18.94 5.93
N ALA A 442 -17.38 -19.74 6.70
CA ALA A 442 -18.80 -20.02 6.46
C ALA A 442 -19.65 -18.75 6.39
N PHE A 443 -19.50 -17.85 7.37
CA PHE A 443 -20.29 -16.62 7.44
C PHE A 443 -19.95 -15.63 6.31
N PRO A 444 -18.68 -15.22 6.10
CA PRO A 444 -18.31 -14.39 4.94
C PRO A 444 -18.73 -15.00 3.61
N SER A 445 -18.56 -16.31 3.43
CA SER A 445 -18.98 -17.02 2.20
C SER A 445 -20.47 -16.78 1.92
N LYS A 446 -21.33 -17.03 2.91
CA LYS A 446 -22.78 -16.88 2.79
C LYS A 446 -23.21 -15.43 2.54
N GLU A 447 -22.68 -14.49 3.31
CA GLU A 447 -23.17 -13.11 3.31
C GLU A 447 -22.58 -12.25 2.20
N MET A 448 -21.33 -12.49 1.80
CA MET A 448 -20.60 -11.64 0.84
C MET A 448 -20.39 -12.30 -0.52
N TYR A 449 -20.41 -13.63 -0.58
CA TYR A 449 -20.00 -14.41 -1.76
C TYR A 449 -21.02 -15.47 -2.18
N GLY A 450 -22.29 -15.32 -1.78
CA GLY A 450 -23.38 -16.20 -2.23
C GLY A 450 -23.29 -17.66 -1.75
N GLY A 451 -22.46 -17.94 -0.74
CA GLY A 451 -22.20 -19.30 -0.25
C GLY A 451 -21.28 -20.12 -1.15
N GLU A 452 -20.60 -19.50 -2.13
CA GLU A 452 -19.83 -20.23 -3.15
C GLU A 452 -18.42 -20.65 -2.69
N LEU A 453 -17.88 -20.08 -1.60
CA LEU A 453 -16.51 -20.37 -1.15
C LEU A 453 -16.39 -21.77 -0.55
N ARG A 454 -15.25 -22.41 -0.81
CA ARG A 454 -14.90 -23.75 -0.32
C ARG A 454 -13.53 -23.74 0.33
N ALA A 455 -13.43 -24.32 1.52
CA ALA A 455 -12.15 -24.49 2.20
C ALA A 455 -11.39 -25.67 1.59
N HIS A 456 -10.12 -25.47 1.22
CA HIS A 456 -9.26 -26.57 0.82
C HIS A 456 -9.06 -27.54 2.01
N PRO A 457 -8.98 -28.87 1.81
CA PRO A 457 -8.85 -29.83 2.90
C PRO A 457 -7.67 -29.58 3.85
N SER A 458 -6.58 -28.97 3.36
CA SER A 458 -5.42 -28.63 4.20
C SER A 458 -5.69 -27.55 5.25
N VAL A 459 -6.80 -26.81 5.12
CA VAL A 459 -7.12 -25.68 5.98
C VAL A 459 -8.47 -25.78 6.67
N ALA A 460 -9.36 -26.64 6.18
CA ALA A 460 -10.75 -26.74 6.62
C ALA A 460 -10.90 -26.95 8.13
N ASP A 461 -10.09 -27.84 8.71
CA ASP A 461 -10.21 -28.27 10.11
C ASP A 461 -9.13 -27.70 11.04
N ARG A 462 -8.33 -26.73 10.58
CA ARG A 462 -7.22 -26.24 11.42
C ARG A 462 -7.73 -25.42 12.60
N THR A 463 -7.24 -25.71 13.80
CA THR A 463 -7.53 -24.99 15.04
C THR A 463 -6.25 -24.46 15.67
N LEU A 464 -6.36 -23.69 16.76
CA LEU A 464 -5.19 -23.23 17.51
C LEU A 464 -4.43 -24.36 18.21
N ASP A 465 -5.05 -25.51 18.47
CA ASP A 465 -4.38 -26.67 19.11
C ASP A 465 -3.13 -27.11 18.33
N GLY A 466 -3.11 -26.88 17.01
CA GLY A 466 -1.96 -27.19 16.16
C GLY A 466 -0.77 -26.23 16.29
N VAL A 467 -0.89 -25.13 17.02
CA VAL A 467 0.15 -24.10 17.19
C VAL A 467 0.36 -23.64 18.64
N LEU A 468 -0.49 -24.09 19.56
CA LEU A 468 -0.32 -23.88 21.01
C LEU A 468 0.59 -24.95 21.63
N ASN A 469 0.95 -24.75 22.90
CA ASN A 469 1.67 -25.75 23.66
C ASN A 469 0.85 -27.05 23.76
N PRO A 470 1.49 -28.23 23.63
CA PRO A 470 0.79 -29.51 23.77
C PRO A 470 0.02 -29.61 25.10
N GLY A 471 -1.27 -29.93 25.04
CA GLY A 471 -2.14 -30.05 26.20
C GLY A 471 -2.63 -28.71 26.79
N ALA A 472 -2.35 -27.59 26.14
CA ALA A 472 -2.92 -26.30 26.51
C ALA A 472 -4.45 -26.34 26.39
N GLN A 473 -5.16 -26.19 27.51
CA GLN A 473 -6.60 -26.00 27.52
C GLN A 473 -6.92 -24.51 27.40
N VAL A 474 -7.63 -24.14 26.34
CA VAL A 474 -8.15 -22.79 26.09
C VAL A 474 -9.47 -22.88 25.33
N ASP A 475 -10.47 -22.09 25.72
CA ASP A 475 -11.73 -21.97 24.97
C ASP A 475 -11.49 -21.12 23.72
N ALA A 476 -11.01 -21.74 22.63
CA ALA A 476 -10.66 -21.06 21.38
C ALA A 476 -11.23 -21.78 20.13
N PRO A 477 -12.57 -21.91 20.00
CA PRO A 477 -13.18 -22.42 18.78
C PRO A 477 -12.80 -21.53 17.58
N PRO A 478 -12.91 -21.99 16.32
CA PRO A 478 -12.49 -21.20 15.17
C PRO A 478 -13.10 -19.80 15.10
N VAL A 479 -14.35 -19.63 15.57
CA VAL A 479 -15.00 -18.33 15.74
C VAL A 479 -15.52 -18.22 17.18
N LEU A 480 -15.16 -17.14 17.88
CA LEU A 480 -15.70 -16.80 19.19
C LEU A 480 -16.18 -15.35 19.20
N TYR A 481 -17.45 -15.13 19.55
CA TYR A 481 -18.03 -13.81 19.81
C TYR A 481 -18.25 -13.63 21.31
N LEU A 482 -17.62 -12.61 21.88
CA LEU A 482 -17.80 -12.20 23.27
C LEU A 482 -18.72 -10.97 23.33
N ASP A 483 -19.93 -11.18 23.85
CA ASP A 483 -20.93 -10.13 23.95
C ASP A 483 -20.76 -9.28 25.22
N THR A 484 -20.59 -7.98 25.03
CA THR A 484 -20.48 -6.99 26.12
C THR A 484 -21.80 -6.30 26.46
N ALA A 485 -22.91 -6.69 25.84
CA ALA A 485 -24.22 -6.10 26.12
C ALA A 485 -24.57 -6.08 27.61
N GLY A 486 -25.00 -4.90 28.07
CA GLY A 486 -25.38 -4.66 29.46
C GLY A 486 -24.21 -4.44 30.44
N LYS A 487 -22.94 -4.55 30.03
CA LYS A 487 -21.78 -4.29 30.92
C LYS A 487 -21.56 -2.81 31.24
N GLY A 488 -22.27 -1.90 30.58
CA GLY A 488 -22.06 -0.44 30.71
C GLY A 488 -20.74 0.04 30.09
N PHE A 489 -20.24 -0.70 29.10
CA PHE A 489 -19.03 -0.34 28.36
C PHE A 489 -19.38 0.62 27.24
N ASP A 490 -19.74 1.84 27.62
CA ASP A 490 -20.09 2.89 26.66
C ASP A 490 -18.86 3.33 25.86
N GLU A 491 -19.08 3.71 24.60
CA GLU A 491 -18.05 4.27 23.73
C GLU A 491 -17.68 5.71 24.15
N GLU A 492 -16.39 6.06 24.09
CA GLU A 492 -15.89 7.41 24.35
C GLU A 492 -15.33 8.04 23.07
N VAL A 493 -15.44 9.38 22.98
CA VAL A 493 -14.89 10.16 21.86
C VAL A 493 -13.55 10.76 22.25
N GLU A 494 -12.50 10.45 21.48
CA GLU A 494 -11.19 11.06 21.67
C GLU A 494 -11.23 12.57 21.35
N PRO A 495 -10.80 13.46 22.27
CA PRO A 495 -10.89 14.91 22.05
C PRO A 495 -10.09 15.44 20.85
N THR A 496 -8.97 14.80 20.50
CA THR A 496 -8.03 15.30 19.47
C THR A 496 -8.42 14.88 18.07
N THR A 497 -8.80 13.61 17.88
CA THR A 497 -9.11 13.07 16.54
C THR A 497 -10.60 12.89 16.29
N HIS A 498 -11.43 12.99 17.34
CA HIS A 498 -12.84 12.61 17.32
C HIS A 498 -13.10 11.15 16.93
N SER A 499 -12.07 10.30 16.97
CA SER A 499 -12.21 8.85 16.82
C SER A 499 -12.77 8.24 18.11
N LEU A 500 -13.24 6.99 18.04
CA LEU A 500 -13.90 6.32 19.15
C LEU A 500 -12.97 5.32 19.84
N LEU A 501 -13.18 5.17 21.15
CA LEU A 501 -12.57 4.13 21.95
C LEU A 501 -13.61 3.47 22.85
N ASN A 502 -13.33 2.24 23.27
CA ASN A 502 -14.10 1.53 24.28
C ASN A 502 -13.09 0.86 25.23
N PRO A 503 -12.80 1.49 26.39
CA PRO A 503 -11.87 0.93 27.37
C PRO A 503 -12.31 -0.44 27.88
N GLY A 504 -13.62 -0.64 28.06
CA GLY A 504 -14.20 -1.89 28.53
C GLY A 504 -13.88 -3.06 27.61
N GLU A 505 -14.18 -2.94 26.31
CA GLU A 505 -13.79 -3.95 25.31
C GLU A 505 -12.27 -4.17 25.29
N ALA A 506 -11.49 -3.10 25.42
CA ALA A 506 -10.03 -3.17 25.36
C ALA A 506 -9.45 -4.08 26.46
N THR A 507 -10.01 -4.04 27.68
CA THR A 507 -9.58 -4.91 28.78
C THR A 507 -9.70 -6.40 28.44
N TYR A 508 -10.82 -6.82 27.84
CA TYR A 508 -11.04 -8.21 27.44
C TYR A 508 -10.13 -8.64 26.30
N VAL A 509 -9.88 -7.76 25.32
CA VAL A 509 -8.92 -8.03 24.26
C VAL A 509 -7.52 -8.23 24.83
N ILE A 510 -7.06 -7.34 25.72
CA ILE A 510 -5.73 -7.44 26.33
C ILE A 510 -5.59 -8.72 27.16
N ALA A 511 -6.58 -9.06 27.97
CA ALA A 511 -6.59 -10.32 28.73
C ALA A 511 -6.53 -11.53 27.80
N ARG A 512 -7.30 -11.52 26.70
CA ARG A 512 -7.28 -12.61 25.73
C ARG A 512 -5.95 -12.74 25.00
N VAL A 513 -5.28 -11.63 24.68
CA VAL A 513 -3.91 -11.65 24.14
C VAL A 513 -2.98 -12.35 25.14
N ARG A 514 -2.98 -11.92 26.41
CA ARG A 514 -2.12 -12.50 27.45
C ARG A 514 -2.36 -14.00 27.62
N GLU A 515 -3.62 -14.42 27.64
CA GLU A 515 -3.99 -15.83 27.75
C GLU A 515 -3.41 -16.66 26.60
N LEU A 516 -3.65 -16.25 25.34
CA LEU A 516 -3.19 -17.00 24.17
C LEU A 516 -1.66 -17.09 24.09
N LEU A 517 -0.96 -16.00 24.43
CA LEU A 517 0.51 -16.01 24.48
C LEU A 517 1.03 -16.90 25.61
N ALA A 518 0.40 -16.87 26.79
CA ALA A 518 0.75 -17.76 27.91
C ALA A 518 0.54 -19.25 27.57
N LYS A 519 -0.40 -19.54 26.67
CA LYS A 519 -0.67 -20.90 26.14
C LYS A 519 0.28 -21.30 25.00
N GLY A 520 1.21 -20.45 24.62
CA GLY A 520 2.29 -20.75 23.67
C GLY A 520 2.11 -20.21 22.27
N LEU A 521 1.07 -19.41 22.00
CA LEU A 521 0.93 -18.77 20.70
C LEU A 521 2.07 -17.77 20.48
N SER A 522 2.70 -17.83 19.31
CA SER A 522 3.71 -16.84 18.92
C SER A 522 3.08 -15.44 18.81
N PRO A 523 3.69 -14.38 19.38
CA PRO A 523 3.23 -13.00 19.20
C PRO A 523 3.08 -12.60 17.72
N ARG A 524 3.94 -13.14 16.85
CA ARG A 524 3.92 -12.87 15.41
C ARG A 524 2.73 -13.52 14.69
N GLU A 525 2.10 -14.50 15.30
CA GLU A 525 0.93 -15.25 14.79
C GLU A 525 -0.39 -14.76 15.41
N LEU A 526 -0.34 -13.66 16.18
CA LEU A 526 -1.50 -12.98 16.73
C LEU A 526 -1.54 -11.53 16.23
N ALA A 527 -2.72 -11.04 15.89
CA ALA A 527 -2.94 -9.61 15.74
C ALA A 527 -4.27 -9.16 16.34
N VAL A 528 -4.30 -7.89 16.74
CA VAL A 528 -5.48 -7.20 17.22
C VAL A 528 -5.89 -6.15 16.18
N ILE A 529 -7.16 -6.16 15.79
CA ILE A 529 -7.70 -5.20 14.84
C ILE A 529 -8.91 -4.46 15.42
N ALA A 530 -9.01 -3.17 15.11
CA ALA A 530 -10.16 -2.35 15.45
C ALA A 530 -10.59 -1.46 14.27
N PRO A 531 -11.89 -1.17 14.09
CA PRO A 531 -12.33 -0.22 13.05
C PRO A 531 -11.87 1.22 13.32
N TYR A 532 -11.67 1.58 14.58
CA TYR A 532 -11.39 2.94 15.02
C TYR A 532 -9.92 3.12 15.41
N SER A 533 -9.32 4.23 14.94
CA SER A 533 -7.91 4.53 15.19
C SER A 533 -7.59 4.82 16.66
N ALA A 534 -8.51 5.45 17.40
CA ALA A 534 -8.33 5.67 18.84
C ALA A 534 -8.32 4.34 19.61
N GLN A 535 -9.24 3.43 19.32
CA GLN A 535 -9.24 2.07 19.90
C GLN A 535 -7.96 1.29 19.56
N ALA A 536 -7.55 1.27 18.29
CA ALA A 536 -6.32 0.60 17.88
C ALA A 536 -5.07 1.19 18.57
N ARG A 537 -5.01 2.51 18.72
CA ARG A 537 -3.92 3.19 19.43
C ARG A 537 -3.92 2.85 20.92
N HIS A 538 -5.08 2.89 21.58
CA HIS A 538 -5.22 2.53 22.99
C HIS A 538 -4.76 1.09 23.26
N LEU A 539 -5.20 0.13 22.44
CA LEU A 539 -4.78 -1.27 22.51
C LEU A 539 -3.27 -1.43 22.26
N ARG A 540 -2.72 -0.70 21.29
CA ARG A 540 -1.29 -0.73 20.98
C ARG A 540 -0.46 -0.25 22.16
N GLU A 541 -0.80 0.91 22.73
CA GLU A 541 -0.09 1.49 23.88
C GLU A 541 -0.13 0.53 25.08
N ALA A 542 -1.26 -0.13 25.34
CA ALA A 542 -1.41 -1.08 26.43
C ALA A 542 -0.60 -2.38 26.23
N LEU A 543 -0.44 -2.82 24.98
CA LEU A 543 0.28 -4.06 24.65
C LEU A 543 1.77 -3.83 24.40
N GLU A 544 2.19 -2.65 23.94
CA GLU A 544 3.58 -2.36 23.55
C GLU A 544 4.58 -2.56 24.70
N ALA A 545 4.18 -2.25 25.94
CA ALA A 545 5.03 -2.43 27.11
C ALA A 545 5.30 -3.90 27.47
N VAL A 546 4.40 -4.81 27.10
CA VAL A 546 4.43 -6.22 27.56
C VAL A 546 4.69 -7.20 26.40
N HIS A 547 4.16 -6.90 25.21
CA HIS A 547 4.20 -7.73 24.02
C HIS A 547 4.40 -6.87 22.74
N PRO A 548 5.59 -6.26 22.56
CA PRO A 548 5.85 -5.34 21.44
C PRO A 548 5.78 -5.99 20.05
N ASP A 549 5.90 -7.32 19.98
CA ASP A 549 5.80 -8.09 18.73
C ASP A 549 4.34 -8.40 18.32
N VAL A 550 3.35 -8.11 19.18
CA VAL A 550 1.93 -8.24 18.83
C VAL A 550 1.52 -7.07 17.96
N GLU A 551 1.00 -7.42 16.79
CA GLU A 551 0.58 -6.44 15.81
C GLU A 551 -0.80 -5.90 16.16
N VAL A 552 -0.92 -4.58 16.33
CA VAL A 552 -2.20 -3.89 16.60
C VAL A 552 -2.41 -2.81 15.56
N ASP A 553 -3.50 -2.89 14.81
CA ASP A 553 -3.76 -1.98 13.70
C ASP A 553 -5.26 -1.76 13.44
N THR A 554 -5.57 -0.78 12.58
CA THR A 554 -6.93 -0.65 12.06
C THR A 554 -7.23 -1.70 11.00
N VAL A 555 -8.51 -1.98 10.76
CA VAL A 555 -8.95 -2.88 9.68
C VAL A 555 -8.33 -2.48 8.33
N ASP A 556 -8.41 -1.19 7.98
CA ASP A 556 -7.87 -0.64 6.74
C ASP A 556 -6.35 -0.82 6.63
N ALA A 557 -5.61 -0.58 7.72
CA ALA A 557 -4.17 -0.81 7.72
C ALA A 557 -3.84 -2.30 7.60
N PHE A 558 -4.61 -3.20 8.23
CA PHE A 558 -4.34 -4.65 8.28
C PHE A 558 -4.67 -5.41 6.98
N GLN A 559 -5.04 -4.70 5.92
CA GLN A 559 -5.33 -5.31 4.63
C GLN A 559 -4.12 -6.06 4.05
N GLY A 560 -4.40 -7.16 3.33
CA GLY A 560 -3.37 -8.02 2.75
C GLY A 560 -2.67 -8.96 3.74
N ARG A 561 -2.71 -8.67 5.03
CA ARG A 561 -2.11 -9.48 6.10
C ARG A 561 -3.06 -10.58 6.58
N GLU A 562 -2.51 -11.56 7.29
CA GLU A 562 -3.22 -12.70 7.89
C GLU A 562 -2.41 -13.28 9.06
N LYS A 563 -3.09 -13.89 10.04
CA LYS A 563 -2.48 -14.48 11.23
C LYS A 563 -3.24 -15.72 11.68
N ASP A 564 -2.62 -16.57 12.48
CA ASP A 564 -3.31 -17.70 13.09
C ASP A 564 -4.45 -17.28 14.03
N ALA A 565 -4.23 -16.27 14.87
CA ALA A 565 -5.27 -15.66 15.70
C ALA A 565 -5.50 -14.17 15.36
N ILE A 566 -6.75 -13.78 15.18
CA ILE A 566 -7.15 -12.37 15.05
C ILE A 566 -8.18 -12.04 16.12
N LEU A 567 -7.91 -10.98 16.88
CA LEU A 567 -8.82 -10.45 17.88
C LEU A 567 -9.38 -9.12 17.37
N VAL A 568 -10.70 -8.98 17.35
CA VAL A 568 -11.41 -7.82 16.82
C VAL A 568 -12.16 -7.12 17.94
N SER A 569 -11.89 -5.83 18.17
CA SER A 569 -12.72 -4.96 19.01
C SER A 569 -13.60 -4.08 18.14
N LEU A 570 -14.92 -4.24 18.23
CA LEU A 570 -15.88 -3.51 17.40
C LEU A 570 -16.13 -2.09 17.90
N THR A 571 -15.80 -1.79 19.16
CA THR A 571 -15.82 -0.46 19.80
C THR A 571 -17.21 0.14 20.03
N ARG A 572 -18.16 -0.08 19.10
CA ARG A 572 -19.48 0.57 19.13
C ARG A 572 -20.38 -0.02 20.21
N SER A 573 -20.81 0.86 21.11
CA SER A 573 -21.69 0.55 22.24
C SER A 573 -22.43 1.82 22.66
N ASN A 574 -23.70 1.95 22.25
CA ASN A 574 -24.53 3.14 22.49
C ASN A 574 -26.03 2.81 22.42
N SER A 575 -26.83 3.55 23.19
CA SER A 575 -28.29 3.34 23.28
C SER A 575 -29.07 3.66 22.00
N GLU A 576 -28.46 4.37 21.05
CA GLU A 576 -29.08 4.78 19.79
C GLU A 576 -28.93 3.72 18.68
N GLY A 577 -28.17 2.65 18.91
CA GLY A 577 -27.91 1.61 17.91
C GLY A 577 -27.09 2.10 16.71
N GLN A 578 -26.35 3.21 16.87
CA GLN A 578 -25.55 3.81 15.82
C GLN A 578 -24.27 3.00 15.58
N LEU A 579 -23.94 2.75 14.31
CA LEU A 579 -22.80 1.92 13.91
C LEU A 579 -21.61 2.69 13.31
N GLY A 580 -21.83 3.92 12.84
CA GLY A 580 -20.77 4.73 12.25
C GLY A 580 -19.99 4.00 11.14
N PHE A 581 -18.69 3.78 11.35
CA PHE A 581 -17.78 3.13 10.41
C PHE A 581 -18.12 1.66 10.12
N LEU A 582 -18.83 1.01 11.03
CA LEU A 582 -19.27 -0.37 10.88
C LEU A 582 -20.39 -0.55 9.84
N ASN A 583 -20.98 0.53 9.32
CA ASN A 583 -21.94 0.43 8.22
C ASN A 583 -21.30 -0.06 6.91
N ASP A 584 -19.98 0.04 6.77
CA ASP A 584 -19.26 -0.51 5.63
C ASP A 584 -18.93 -1.99 5.86
N LEU A 585 -19.81 -2.85 5.34
CA LEU A 585 -19.70 -4.30 5.50
C LEU A 585 -18.43 -4.89 4.88
N ARG A 586 -17.79 -4.18 3.94
CA ARG A 586 -16.52 -4.63 3.34
C ARG A 586 -15.39 -4.58 4.36
N ARG A 587 -15.39 -3.60 5.28
CA ARG A 587 -14.46 -3.58 6.42
C ARG A 587 -14.66 -4.78 7.32
N MET A 588 -15.90 -5.12 7.62
CA MET A 588 -16.18 -6.29 8.45
C MET A 588 -15.78 -7.58 7.76
N ASN A 589 -16.10 -7.75 6.47
CA ASN A 589 -15.62 -8.88 5.67
C ASN A 589 -14.09 -8.98 5.69
N VAL A 590 -13.40 -7.85 5.58
CA VAL A 590 -11.95 -7.78 5.70
C VAL A 590 -11.49 -8.24 7.08
N ALA A 591 -12.07 -7.75 8.17
CA ALA A 591 -11.70 -8.12 9.54
C ALA A 591 -11.88 -9.62 9.80
N LEU A 592 -13.05 -10.17 9.42
CA LEU A 592 -13.42 -11.57 9.63
C LEU A 592 -12.50 -12.55 8.89
N THR A 593 -11.95 -12.14 7.74
CA THR A 593 -11.21 -13.02 6.82
C THR A 593 -9.69 -12.93 6.95
N ARG A 594 -9.19 -12.32 8.05
CA ARG A 594 -7.75 -12.27 8.39
C ARG A 594 -7.27 -13.46 9.22
N ALA A 595 -8.18 -14.10 9.95
CA ALA A 595 -7.86 -15.21 10.84
C ALA A 595 -7.65 -16.50 10.04
N ARG A 596 -6.63 -17.30 10.40
CA ARG A 596 -6.46 -18.65 9.85
C ARG A 596 -7.10 -19.73 10.74
N ARG A 597 -6.88 -19.66 12.06
CA ARG A 597 -7.27 -20.70 13.02
C ARG A 597 -8.31 -20.25 14.01
N HIS A 598 -8.22 -19.01 14.50
CA HIS A 598 -9.12 -18.47 15.52
C HIS A 598 -9.44 -17.00 15.26
N LEU A 599 -10.72 -16.70 15.19
CA LEU A 599 -11.28 -15.35 15.13
C LEU A 599 -12.00 -15.09 16.45
N PHE A 600 -11.50 -14.15 17.24
CA PHE A 600 -12.15 -13.65 18.44
C PHE A 600 -12.73 -12.26 18.15
N VAL A 601 -14.00 -12.05 18.40
CA VAL A 601 -14.67 -10.76 18.21
C VAL A 601 -15.31 -10.35 19.52
N VAL A 602 -15.05 -9.13 19.98
CA VAL A 602 -15.74 -8.53 21.13
C VAL A 602 -16.58 -7.34 20.65
N GLY A 603 -17.80 -7.21 21.17
CA GLY A 603 -18.67 -6.09 20.86
C GLY A 603 -20.01 -6.16 21.59
N ASP A 604 -20.74 -5.05 21.58
CA ASP A 604 -22.07 -4.94 22.19
C ASP A 604 -23.16 -5.40 21.21
N SER A 605 -23.75 -6.57 21.46
CA SER A 605 -24.84 -7.13 20.64
C SER A 605 -26.08 -6.24 20.59
N ALA A 606 -26.38 -5.47 21.65
CA ALA A 606 -27.55 -4.61 21.69
C ALA A 606 -27.43 -3.45 20.69
N THR A 607 -26.22 -2.88 20.58
CA THR A 607 -25.91 -1.87 19.58
C THR A 607 -25.79 -2.47 18.18
N LEU A 608 -25.02 -3.55 18.03
CA LEU A 608 -24.64 -4.11 16.73
C LEU A 608 -25.81 -4.77 15.99
N SER A 609 -26.73 -5.42 16.71
CA SER A 609 -27.88 -6.10 16.12
C SER A 609 -28.92 -5.14 15.49
N SER A 610 -28.73 -3.82 15.63
CA SER A 610 -29.50 -2.83 14.88
C SER A 610 -29.35 -2.98 13.36
N HIS A 611 -28.24 -3.60 12.91
CA HIS A 611 -28.00 -3.90 11.50
C HIS A 611 -28.05 -5.42 11.24
N PRO A 612 -28.86 -5.88 10.25
CA PRO A 612 -29.13 -7.31 10.04
C PRO A 612 -27.90 -8.19 9.80
N PHE A 613 -26.84 -7.66 9.18
CA PHE A 613 -25.58 -8.39 8.98
C PHE A 613 -24.95 -8.83 10.30
N TYR A 614 -24.85 -7.92 11.28
CA TYR A 614 -24.26 -8.23 12.57
C TYR A 614 -25.17 -9.11 13.41
N GLY A 615 -26.49 -8.89 13.36
CA GLY A 615 -27.46 -9.80 13.98
C GLY A 615 -27.27 -11.25 13.51
N ARG A 616 -27.22 -11.46 12.18
CA ARG A 616 -26.97 -12.79 11.61
C ARG A 616 -25.59 -13.37 11.97
N PHE A 617 -24.55 -12.53 12.09
CA PHE A 617 -23.23 -12.98 12.54
C PHE A 617 -23.31 -13.53 13.97
N ILE A 618 -23.91 -12.76 14.88
CA ILE A 618 -24.04 -13.12 16.30
C ILE A 618 -24.92 -14.37 16.45
N GLU A 619 -26.08 -14.42 15.80
CA GLU A 619 -26.95 -15.60 15.77
C GLU A 619 -26.21 -16.85 15.24
N GLY A 620 -25.41 -16.70 14.18
CA GLY A 620 -24.57 -17.76 13.63
C GLY A 620 -23.57 -18.30 14.64
N THR A 621 -22.85 -17.41 15.34
CA THR A 621 -21.90 -17.83 16.39
C THR A 621 -22.60 -18.52 17.56
N GLN A 622 -23.82 -18.12 17.91
CA GLN A 622 -24.61 -18.79 18.93
C GLN A 622 -25.02 -20.20 18.50
N ALA A 623 -25.50 -20.37 17.26
CA ALA A 623 -25.89 -21.66 16.71
C ALA A 623 -24.73 -22.66 16.63
N GLU A 624 -23.51 -22.17 16.38
CA GLU A 624 -22.29 -22.98 16.26
C GLU A 624 -21.53 -23.14 17.60
N GLY A 625 -22.07 -22.62 18.72
CA GLY A 625 -21.46 -22.73 20.05
C GLY A 625 -20.27 -21.81 20.30
N GLY A 626 -20.02 -20.84 19.42
CA GLY A 626 -18.98 -19.82 19.51
C GLY A 626 -19.41 -18.53 20.23
N TYR A 627 -20.60 -18.45 20.82
CA TYR A 627 -21.06 -17.27 21.55
C TYR A 627 -20.76 -17.36 23.06
N ARG A 628 -20.34 -16.26 23.67
CA ARG A 628 -20.13 -16.14 25.12
C ARG A 628 -20.62 -14.77 25.61
N SER A 629 -21.22 -14.73 26.79
CA SER A 629 -21.53 -13.45 27.46
C SER A 629 -20.35 -13.00 28.31
N ALA A 630 -20.01 -11.71 28.27
CA ALA A 630 -18.99 -11.11 29.16
C ALA A 630 -19.37 -11.16 30.66
N TRP A 631 -20.61 -11.52 30.99
CA TRP A 631 -21.03 -11.81 32.37
C TRP A 631 -20.58 -13.19 32.87
N GLU A 632 -20.36 -14.13 31.95
CA GLU A 632 -19.95 -15.51 32.22
C GLU A 632 -18.47 -15.75 31.88
N TRP A 633 -17.84 -14.76 31.25
CA TRP A 633 -16.42 -14.78 30.90
C TRP A 633 -15.57 -14.35 32.10
N PRO A 634 -14.39 -14.96 32.32
CA PRO A 634 -13.50 -14.56 33.42
C PRO A 634 -13.23 -13.06 33.41
N ASP A 635 -13.33 -12.43 34.58
CA ASP A 635 -13.09 -10.99 34.71
C ASP A 635 -11.61 -10.68 34.48
N PRO A 636 -11.26 -9.82 33.50
CA PRO A 636 -9.89 -9.38 33.28
C PRO A 636 -9.23 -8.74 34.50
N ALA A 637 -9.99 -8.21 35.45
CA ALA A 637 -9.45 -7.62 36.68
C ALA A 637 -8.95 -8.66 37.70
N GLU A 638 -9.33 -9.93 37.54
CA GLU A 638 -8.94 -11.04 38.42
C GLU A 638 -7.75 -11.85 37.86
N GLN A 639 -7.21 -11.49 36.69
CA GLN A 639 -6.12 -12.15 35.95
C GLN A 639 -4.92 -11.23 35.73
#